data_AF-A0A395RMJ2-F1
#
_entry.id   AF-A0A395RMJ2-F1
#
_cell.length_a   1.000
_cell.length_b   1.000
_cell.length_c   1.000
_cell.angle_alpha   90.00
_cell.angle_beta   90.00
_cell.angle_gamma   90.00
#
_symmetry.space_group_name_H-M   'P 1'
#
loop_
_entity.id
_entity.type
_entity.pdbx_description
1 polymer ?
#
loop_
_entity_poly.entity_id
_entity_poly.type
_entity_poly.pdbx_seq_one_letter_code
_entity_poly.pdbx_strand_id
1 'polypeptide(L)'
;MRNESGSSAGLLRETLQPAIDEPRIAITTVFVGLAIFFLVDSFKTWYRLSHVPGPFLAGFSRFWLFRGSMRAQLPMEMQAAIEKYGSSLVRVGPNELVTDDAKLLKKIHSGRSDYTRGPWFESMRFEPGKDNLFSMRDEEEHRKLRNKMAAGYSGKENPSLERSVDSIIDKFISLIETKYLSTDDAYRPMDFAQKAQFFTLDVISDLAFGQPFGYLTKDEDVYDFLKITRAYFPVTVTMANVPWMISLLHSRLFSGLLPKDTDKIGFGAFIGVANKKVAERFAPGATPHADMLGSFIRNGLDQGQTSRESLLNVVAGSETTATTIRIIMLCILTSPVAYRRLQQEIDDAIKAGTISSPITDAEARKLPFLQATIQEGLRIKNPATGALYKEVPEGGDTIDGMFIPGGTQIGISAFGVYHNKKVFGEDAGVFRPERWLNAEPERLEAMAENVSLVFSSGKWQCLGKPVAIMELNKIFVELLRRYDFSIAKPEKPLDIFNALETYRVNLMATSTLQIKLRALKVLEGSSYPKTDFDSFPETPQQAFELWLDEAIDNEVPEPHAVTLSTTDEDGRPDARVLILKNVDDRGWHFACKADSPKGRQISANNFVALTFYWPKIGRQIRLRGIATALPKNECHDDFAARSAMAKVTAVTSKQSEPMNDPDEANRSVREGLRRQENGGEEISSGGWVVYAVKPDMVEFWQASSDRLHQRLLYFQGEFDSEWKKEALWP
;
A
#
# COMPACT_ATOMS: atom_id res chain seq x y z
N MET A 1 46.09 29.20 -70.78
CA MET A 1 45.51 28.07 -70.02
C MET A 1 44.02 28.36 -69.86
N ARG A 2 43.16 27.54 -70.50
CA ARG A 2 41.70 27.72 -70.53
C ARG A 2 41.05 27.29 -69.21
N ASN A 3 40.01 28.02 -68.83
CA ASN A 3 39.11 27.81 -67.69
C ASN A 3 38.41 26.45 -67.72
N GLU A 4 38.48 25.70 -66.63
CA GLU A 4 37.64 24.51 -66.34
C GLU A 4 36.91 24.63 -64.99
N SER A 5 36.30 25.79 -64.68
CA SER A 5 35.53 25.98 -63.44
C SER A 5 34.02 26.26 -63.64
N GLY A 6 33.51 26.17 -64.87
CA GLY A 6 32.11 26.52 -65.20
C GLY A 6 31.10 25.37 -65.26
N SER A 7 31.53 24.11 -65.18
CA SER A 7 30.65 22.95 -65.50
C SER A 7 29.72 22.54 -64.34
N SER A 8 30.19 22.57 -63.09
CA SER A 8 29.43 22.09 -61.93
C SER A 8 28.30 23.04 -61.49
N ALA A 9 28.48 24.35 -61.65
CA ALA A 9 27.47 25.35 -61.30
C ALA A 9 26.31 25.42 -62.32
N GLY A 10 26.58 25.12 -63.60
CA GLY A 10 25.55 25.04 -64.65
C GLY A 10 24.64 23.83 -64.48
N LEU A 11 25.22 22.66 -64.17
CA LEU A 11 24.48 21.41 -63.99
C LEU A 11 23.48 21.50 -62.81
N LEU A 12 23.92 22.04 -61.67
CA LEU A 12 23.06 22.27 -60.49
C LEU A 12 21.91 23.23 -60.80
N ARG A 13 22.19 24.29 -61.55
CA ARG A 13 21.19 25.29 -61.95
C ARG A 13 20.17 24.70 -62.93
N GLU A 14 20.61 23.90 -63.90
CA GLU A 14 19.72 23.18 -64.83
C GLU A 14 18.89 22.09 -64.15
N THR A 15 19.45 21.35 -63.16
CA THR A 15 18.66 20.37 -62.39
C THR A 15 17.63 21.00 -61.45
N LEU A 16 17.86 22.24 -60.98
CA LEU A 16 16.97 22.95 -60.06
C LEU A 16 15.98 23.89 -60.77
N GLN A 17 16.22 24.25 -62.03
CA GLN A 17 15.37 25.15 -62.81
C GLN A 17 13.91 24.64 -62.93
N PRO A 18 13.62 23.33 -63.16
CA PRO A 18 12.25 22.82 -63.18
C PRO A 18 11.53 22.93 -61.81
N ALA A 19 12.29 22.88 -60.71
CA ALA A 19 11.76 23.04 -59.36
C ALA A 19 11.47 24.51 -59.00
N ILE A 20 12.10 25.45 -59.70
CA ILE A 20 11.87 26.89 -59.58
C ILE A 20 10.69 27.32 -60.45
N ASP A 21 10.57 26.77 -61.66
CA ASP A 21 9.54 27.16 -62.64
C ASP A 21 8.17 26.53 -62.32
N GLU A 22 8.14 25.29 -61.79
CA GLU A 22 6.91 24.60 -61.40
C GLU A 22 7.00 23.99 -59.98
N PRO A 23 6.97 24.83 -58.92
CA PRO A 23 7.20 24.38 -57.55
C PRO A 23 6.16 23.33 -57.10
N ARG A 24 4.94 23.35 -57.64
CA ARG A 24 3.90 22.36 -57.34
C ARG A 24 4.26 20.96 -57.84
N ILE A 25 4.83 20.84 -59.05
CA ILE A 25 5.23 19.54 -59.63
C ILE A 25 6.45 19.00 -58.89
N ALA A 26 7.44 19.84 -58.59
CA ALA A 26 8.61 19.42 -57.83
C ALA A 26 8.26 18.98 -56.41
N ILE A 27 7.42 19.74 -55.70
CA ILE A 27 6.92 19.36 -54.37
C ILE A 27 6.15 18.03 -54.45
N THR A 28 5.23 17.89 -55.41
CA THR A 28 4.45 16.64 -55.58
C THR A 28 5.35 15.44 -55.90
N THR A 29 6.34 15.62 -56.77
CA THR A 29 7.30 14.56 -57.13
C THR A 29 8.14 14.12 -55.94
N VAL A 30 8.59 15.07 -55.11
CA VAL A 30 9.30 14.77 -53.86
C VAL A 30 8.39 14.03 -52.88
N PHE A 31 7.15 14.49 -52.69
CA PHE A 31 6.19 13.81 -51.80
C PHE A 31 5.86 12.38 -52.28
N VAL A 32 5.62 12.19 -53.57
CA VAL A 32 5.36 10.85 -54.15
C VAL A 32 6.60 9.97 -54.03
N GLY A 33 7.79 10.49 -54.30
CA GLY A 33 9.05 9.76 -54.14
C GLY A 33 9.28 9.33 -52.70
N LEU A 34 9.07 10.22 -51.72
CA LEU A 34 9.15 9.91 -50.30
C LEU A 34 8.10 8.88 -49.86
N ALA A 35 6.87 8.98 -50.38
CA ALA A 35 5.81 8.00 -50.10
C ALA A 35 6.15 6.61 -50.65
N ILE A 36 6.65 6.51 -51.88
CA ILE A 36 7.09 5.24 -52.48
C ILE A 36 8.27 4.66 -51.69
N PHE A 37 9.27 5.49 -51.36
CA PHE A 37 10.40 5.07 -50.55
C PHE A 37 9.94 4.50 -49.20
N PHE A 38 9.05 5.22 -48.51
CA PHE A 38 8.48 4.78 -47.23
C PHE A 38 7.70 3.47 -47.35
N LEU A 39 6.91 3.29 -48.42
CA LEU A 39 6.16 2.05 -48.67
C LEU A 39 7.10 0.87 -48.95
N VAL A 40 8.14 1.08 -49.76
CA VAL A 40 9.14 0.03 -50.08
C VAL A 40 9.94 -0.34 -48.83
N ASP A 41 10.38 0.64 -48.04
CA ASP A 41 11.11 0.42 -46.78
C ASP A 41 10.24 -0.32 -45.75
N SER A 42 8.98 0.10 -45.62
CA SER A 42 7.99 -0.56 -44.75
C SER A 42 7.72 -2.00 -45.20
N PHE A 43 7.57 -2.25 -46.50
CA PHE A 43 7.36 -3.59 -47.03
C PHE A 43 8.59 -4.49 -46.84
N LYS A 44 9.79 -3.98 -47.09
CA LYS A 44 11.05 -4.71 -46.84
C LYS A 44 11.16 -5.10 -45.37
N THR A 45 10.93 -4.15 -44.46
CA THR A 45 10.96 -4.39 -43.01
C THR A 45 9.87 -5.38 -42.58
N TRP A 46 8.67 -5.27 -43.15
CA TRP A 46 7.57 -6.20 -42.93
C TRP A 46 7.95 -7.63 -43.35
N TYR A 47 8.39 -7.81 -44.60
CA TYR A 47 8.72 -9.09 -45.21
C TYR A 47 9.82 -9.83 -44.45
N ARG A 48 10.84 -9.09 -43.99
CA ARG A 48 12.00 -9.62 -43.25
C ARG A 48 11.66 -10.41 -41.98
N LEU A 49 10.52 -10.10 -41.37
CA LEU A 49 10.03 -10.71 -40.12
C LEU A 49 8.58 -11.18 -40.27
N SER A 50 8.13 -11.46 -41.51
CA SER A 50 6.74 -11.86 -41.80
C SER A 50 6.38 -13.25 -41.26
N HIS A 51 7.40 -14.10 -41.06
CA HIS A 51 7.27 -15.43 -40.44
C HIS A 51 7.14 -15.39 -38.91
N VAL A 52 7.45 -14.26 -38.26
CA VAL A 52 7.31 -14.13 -36.81
C VAL A 52 5.89 -13.65 -36.47
N PRO A 53 5.13 -14.39 -35.64
CA PRO A 53 3.75 -14.05 -35.34
C PRO A 53 3.66 -12.78 -34.46
N GLY A 54 2.58 -12.04 -34.59
CA GLY A 54 2.34 -10.83 -33.79
C GLY A 54 1.11 -10.04 -34.23
N PRO A 55 0.71 -8.99 -33.49
CA PRO A 55 -0.38 -8.11 -33.89
C PRO A 55 -0.15 -7.52 -35.29
N PHE A 56 -1.16 -7.59 -36.16
CA PHE A 56 -1.02 -7.18 -37.56
C PHE A 56 -0.43 -5.77 -37.75
N LEU A 57 -0.93 -4.77 -37.00
CA LEU A 57 -0.46 -3.38 -37.09
C LEU A 57 0.99 -3.20 -36.59
N ALA A 58 1.47 -4.10 -35.73
CA ALA A 58 2.85 -4.06 -35.24
C ALA A 58 3.85 -4.36 -36.37
N GLY A 59 3.45 -5.14 -37.39
CA GLY A 59 4.32 -5.45 -38.52
C GLY A 59 4.66 -4.26 -39.42
N PHE A 60 3.82 -3.22 -39.43
CA PHE A 60 3.95 -2.06 -40.33
C PHE A 60 4.37 -0.78 -39.62
N SER A 61 4.05 -0.64 -38.32
CA SER A 61 4.34 0.60 -37.59
C SER A 61 4.58 0.36 -36.11
N ARG A 62 5.32 1.28 -35.49
CA ARG A 62 5.48 1.34 -34.02
C ARG A 62 4.25 1.91 -33.30
N PHE A 63 3.14 2.15 -34.00
CA PHE A 63 1.92 2.68 -33.40
C PHE A 63 1.38 1.77 -32.30
N TRP A 64 1.54 0.45 -32.45
CA TRP A 64 1.13 -0.51 -31.41
C TRP A 64 1.89 -0.27 -30.10
N LEU A 65 3.23 -0.18 -30.16
CA LEU A 65 4.07 0.16 -29.01
C LEU A 65 3.71 1.52 -28.43
N PHE A 66 3.64 2.55 -29.28
CA PHE A 66 3.33 3.91 -28.86
C PHE A 66 1.97 4.02 -28.16
N ARG A 67 0.92 3.39 -28.72
CA ARG A 67 -0.41 3.35 -28.12
C ARG A 67 -0.41 2.63 -26.78
N GLY A 68 0.30 1.51 -26.67
CA GLY A 68 0.45 0.76 -25.41
C GLY A 68 1.17 1.58 -24.35
N SER A 69 2.24 2.32 -24.72
CA SER A 69 2.96 3.25 -23.84
C SER A 69 2.09 4.41 -23.36
N MET A 70 1.38 5.07 -24.28
CA MET A 70 0.48 6.19 -23.94
C MET A 70 -0.66 5.79 -22.99
N ARG A 71 -1.11 4.54 -23.07
CA ARG A 71 -2.13 3.98 -22.16
C ARG A 71 -1.56 3.42 -20.86
N ALA A 72 -0.24 3.42 -20.70
CA ALA A 72 0.44 2.78 -19.59
C ALA A 72 0.05 1.29 -19.43
N GLN A 73 -0.06 0.58 -20.56
CA GLN A 73 -0.50 -0.83 -20.61
C GLN A 73 0.48 -1.75 -21.34
N LEU A 74 1.56 -1.21 -21.90
CA LEU A 74 2.48 -1.95 -22.76
C LEU A 74 2.97 -3.29 -22.19
N PRO A 75 3.40 -3.42 -20.91
CA PRO A 75 3.85 -4.71 -20.37
C PRO A 75 2.76 -5.78 -20.38
N MET A 76 1.51 -5.41 -20.07
CA MET A 76 0.35 -6.31 -20.10
C MET A 76 -0.04 -6.67 -21.53
N GLU A 77 0.03 -5.71 -22.46
CA GLU A 77 -0.24 -5.97 -23.88
C GLU A 77 0.81 -6.92 -24.49
N MET A 78 2.08 -6.81 -24.09
CA MET A 78 3.16 -7.73 -24.50
C MET A 78 2.93 -9.15 -23.96
N GLN A 79 2.56 -9.29 -22.68
CA GLN A 79 2.18 -10.57 -22.10
C GLN A 79 1.00 -11.20 -22.85
N ALA A 80 -0.08 -10.45 -23.04
CA ALA A 80 -1.27 -10.94 -23.73
C ALA A 80 -0.97 -11.35 -25.19
N ALA A 81 -0.04 -10.65 -25.86
CA ALA A 81 0.41 -11.03 -27.18
C ALA A 81 1.16 -12.38 -27.17
N ILE A 82 2.09 -12.58 -26.23
CA ILE A 82 2.79 -13.87 -26.04
C ILE A 82 1.80 -15.01 -25.79
N GLU A 83 0.87 -14.82 -24.85
CA GLU A 83 -0.15 -15.82 -24.52
C GLU A 83 -1.05 -16.15 -25.73
N LYS A 84 -1.43 -15.14 -26.52
CA LYS A 84 -2.29 -15.31 -27.70
C LYS A 84 -1.61 -16.06 -28.84
N TYR A 85 -0.35 -15.74 -29.14
CA TYR A 85 0.35 -16.33 -30.29
C TYR A 85 1.09 -17.62 -29.94
N GLY A 86 1.36 -17.88 -28.65
CA GLY A 86 1.98 -19.12 -28.18
C GLY A 86 3.39 -19.38 -28.73
N SER A 87 4.07 -18.34 -29.19
CA SER A 87 5.40 -18.38 -29.81
C SER A 87 6.44 -17.83 -28.85
N SER A 88 7.67 -18.38 -28.88
CA SER A 88 8.81 -17.90 -28.09
C SER A 88 9.26 -16.49 -28.46
N LEU A 89 8.97 -16.07 -29.69
CA LEU A 89 9.15 -14.72 -30.18
C LEU A 89 7.83 -14.19 -30.72
N VAL A 90 7.46 -12.98 -30.28
CA VAL A 90 6.31 -12.25 -30.78
C VAL A 90 6.74 -10.89 -31.31
N ARG A 91 6.30 -10.57 -32.52
CA ARG A 91 6.55 -9.29 -33.19
C ARG A 91 5.66 -8.21 -32.61
N VAL A 92 6.25 -7.17 -32.03
CA VAL A 92 5.56 -6.03 -31.39
C VAL A 92 5.85 -4.69 -32.06
N GLY A 93 6.79 -4.65 -33.00
CA GLY A 93 7.01 -3.53 -33.91
C GLY A 93 7.60 -3.99 -35.26
N PRO A 94 7.87 -3.06 -36.18
CA PRO A 94 8.41 -3.41 -37.49
C PRO A 94 9.73 -4.16 -37.37
N ASN A 95 10.54 -3.84 -36.36
CA ASN A 95 11.83 -4.48 -36.12
C ASN A 95 12.02 -4.92 -34.66
N GLU A 96 10.94 -4.92 -33.87
CA GLU A 96 10.94 -5.19 -32.44
C GLU A 96 10.19 -6.49 -32.15
N LEU A 97 10.87 -7.41 -31.49
CA LEU A 97 10.37 -8.69 -30.99
C LEU A 97 10.44 -8.70 -29.46
N VAL A 98 9.55 -9.46 -28.83
CA VAL A 98 9.60 -9.75 -27.39
C VAL A 98 9.54 -11.25 -27.13
N THR A 99 10.13 -11.65 -26.01
CA THR A 99 10.15 -13.04 -25.53
C THR A 99 9.87 -13.10 -24.03
N ASP A 100 9.27 -14.21 -23.59
CA ASP A 100 9.15 -14.62 -22.20
C ASP A 100 10.09 -15.79 -21.83
N ASP A 101 10.96 -16.22 -22.75
CA ASP A 101 11.91 -17.31 -22.51
C ASP A 101 13.15 -16.82 -21.75
N ALA A 102 13.22 -17.20 -20.48
CA ALA A 102 14.35 -16.89 -19.61
C ALA A 102 15.69 -17.46 -20.11
N LYS A 103 15.69 -18.62 -20.78
CA LYS A 103 16.92 -19.25 -21.29
C LYS A 103 17.48 -18.44 -22.46
N LEU A 104 16.62 -18.02 -23.39
CA LEU A 104 17.00 -17.13 -24.48
C LEU A 104 17.53 -15.80 -23.95
N LEU A 105 16.85 -15.17 -22.99
CA LEU A 105 17.31 -13.91 -22.39
C LEU A 105 18.68 -14.05 -21.73
N LYS A 106 18.93 -15.15 -21.00
CA LYS A 106 20.25 -15.43 -20.43
C LYS A 106 21.32 -15.68 -21.50
N LYS A 107 21.01 -16.38 -22.59
CA LYS A 107 21.91 -16.57 -23.76
C LYS A 107 22.31 -15.19 -24.31
N ILE A 108 21.32 -14.34 -24.61
CA ILE A 108 21.50 -12.98 -25.14
C ILE A 108 22.36 -12.13 -24.19
N HIS A 109 22.13 -12.22 -22.89
CA HIS A 109 22.85 -11.43 -21.88
C HIS A 109 24.21 -11.99 -21.47
N SER A 110 24.57 -13.19 -21.92
CA SER A 110 25.80 -13.86 -21.50
C SER A 110 27.05 -13.05 -21.87
N GLY A 111 28.14 -13.25 -21.13
CA GLY A 111 29.39 -12.53 -21.38
C GLY A 111 30.06 -12.87 -22.72
N ARG A 112 29.68 -13.99 -23.35
CA ARG A 112 30.20 -14.44 -24.66
C ARG A 112 29.22 -14.17 -25.81
N SER A 113 28.08 -13.56 -25.52
CA SER A 113 27.07 -13.22 -26.52
C SER A 113 27.55 -12.05 -27.37
N ASP A 114 27.35 -12.10 -28.68
CA ASP A 114 27.62 -11.00 -29.60
C ASP A 114 26.47 -9.97 -29.65
N TYR A 115 25.40 -10.19 -28.89
CA TYR A 115 24.30 -9.24 -28.80
C TYR A 115 24.73 -7.97 -28.07
N THR A 116 24.34 -6.83 -28.64
CA THR A 116 24.61 -5.49 -28.10
C THR A 116 23.33 -4.82 -27.59
N ARG A 117 23.45 -3.67 -26.93
CA ARG A 117 22.27 -2.85 -26.58
C ARG A 117 21.71 -2.16 -27.82
N GLY A 118 20.40 -2.21 -27.98
CA GLY A 118 19.69 -1.55 -29.07
C GLY A 118 19.61 -0.02 -28.94
N PRO A 119 19.15 0.68 -29.99
CA PRO A 119 18.98 2.14 -29.99
C PRO A 119 18.05 2.68 -28.89
N TRP A 120 17.16 1.83 -28.35
CA TRP A 120 16.28 2.19 -27.23
C TRP A 120 17.06 2.76 -26.04
N PHE A 121 18.25 2.25 -25.74
CA PHE A 121 19.06 2.70 -24.60
C PHE A 121 19.58 4.14 -24.73
N GLU A 122 19.68 4.67 -25.95
CA GLU A 122 20.13 6.05 -26.19
C GLU A 122 19.14 7.09 -25.65
N SER A 123 17.87 6.71 -25.51
CA SER A 123 16.84 7.54 -24.89
C SER A 123 17.09 7.87 -23.42
N MET A 124 17.98 7.10 -22.77
CA MET A 124 18.23 7.16 -21.34
C MET A 124 19.49 7.97 -21.01
N ARG A 125 19.93 8.79 -21.96
CA ARG A 125 21.00 9.78 -21.76
C ARG A 125 20.43 10.98 -21.03
N PHE A 126 21.09 11.38 -19.95
CA PHE A 126 20.74 12.61 -19.23
C PHE A 126 21.28 13.86 -19.93
N GLU A 127 22.42 13.73 -20.62
CA GLU A 127 23.06 14.79 -21.39
C GLU A 127 23.09 14.44 -22.88
N PRO A 128 22.83 15.38 -23.79
CA PRO A 128 22.88 15.11 -25.22
C PRO A 128 24.26 14.60 -25.66
N GLY A 129 24.26 13.43 -26.32
CA GLY A 129 25.46 12.82 -26.90
C GLY A 129 26.45 12.23 -25.87
N LYS A 130 26.12 12.20 -24.58
CA LYS A 130 26.97 11.59 -23.55
C LYS A 130 26.26 10.41 -22.89
N ASP A 131 26.84 9.23 -23.05
CA ASP A 131 26.34 8.01 -22.41
C ASP A 131 26.72 7.96 -20.92
N ASN A 132 25.81 7.35 -20.15
CA ASN A 132 26.06 6.81 -18.82
C ASN A 132 26.13 5.27 -18.91
N LEU A 133 26.47 4.59 -17.80
CA LEU A 133 26.60 3.12 -17.81
C LEU A 133 25.32 2.40 -18.30
N PHE A 134 24.12 2.95 -18.10
CA PHE A 134 22.88 2.34 -18.55
C PHE A 134 22.60 2.54 -20.05
N SER A 135 22.89 3.72 -20.59
CA SER A 135 22.66 4.07 -22.00
C SER A 135 23.75 3.58 -22.95
N MET A 136 24.96 3.34 -22.43
CA MET A 136 26.13 2.94 -23.21
C MET A 136 25.90 1.66 -24.02
N ARG A 137 26.00 1.78 -25.35
CA ARG A 137 25.84 0.66 -26.30
C ARG A 137 27.17 -0.02 -26.66
N ASP A 138 28.25 0.76 -26.66
CA ASP A 138 29.60 0.24 -26.89
C ASP A 138 29.97 -0.71 -25.73
N GLU A 139 30.26 -1.96 -26.09
CA GLU A 139 30.47 -3.03 -25.12
C GLU A 139 31.77 -2.87 -24.35
N GLU A 140 32.81 -2.41 -25.03
CA GLU A 140 34.14 -2.31 -24.46
C GLU A 140 34.22 -1.13 -23.49
N GLU A 141 33.65 0.02 -23.87
CA GLU A 141 33.51 1.16 -22.98
C GLU A 141 32.59 0.83 -21.81
N HIS A 142 31.49 0.10 -22.04
CA HIS A 142 30.60 -0.32 -20.96
C HIS A 142 31.32 -1.23 -19.97
N ARG A 143 32.09 -2.20 -20.47
CA ARG A 143 32.88 -3.13 -19.66
C ARG A 143 33.92 -2.39 -18.82
N LYS A 144 34.66 -1.45 -19.43
CA LYS A 144 35.65 -0.62 -18.74
C LYS A 144 34.99 0.20 -17.63
N LEU A 145 33.92 0.93 -17.93
CA LEU A 145 33.23 1.77 -16.96
C LEU A 145 32.64 0.95 -15.82
N ARG A 146 31.98 -0.17 -16.13
CA ARG A 146 31.43 -1.10 -15.14
C ARG A 146 32.49 -1.60 -14.18
N ASN A 147 33.65 -2.02 -14.69
CA ASN A 147 34.74 -2.56 -13.87
C ASN A 147 35.25 -1.52 -12.86
N LYS A 148 35.35 -0.25 -13.26
CA LYS A 148 35.76 0.84 -12.36
C LYS A 148 34.73 1.10 -11.25
N MET A 149 33.45 0.86 -11.51
CA MET A 149 32.37 1.15 -10.55
C MET A 149 32.02 -0.02 -9.63
N ALA A 150 32.27 -1.26 -10.05
CA ALA A 150 31.77 -2.45 -9.36
C ALA A 150 32.20 -2.56 -7.88
N ALA A 151 33.42 -2.13 -7.55
CA ALA A 151 33.94 -2.20 -6.18
C ALA A 151 33.12 -1.37 -5.19
N GLY A 152 32.69 -0.17 -5.59
CA GLY A 152 31.87 0.74 -4.76
C GLY A 152 30.50 0.18 -4.40
N TYR A 153 29.93 -0.67 -5.26
CA TYR A 153 28.63 -1.34 -5.04
C TYR A 153 28.73 -2.63 -4.22
N SER A 154 29.90 -3.26 -4.18
CA SER A 154 30.10 -4.56 -3.53
C SER A 154 30.34 -4.50 -2.02
N GLY A 155 30.48 -3.30 -1.46
CA GLY A 155 30.89 -3.09 -0.06
C GLY A 155 32.39 -3.27 0.20
N LYS A 156 33.16 -3.87 -0.72
CA LYS A 156 34.62 -4.06 -0.57
C LYS A 156 35.38 -2.74 -0.35
N GLU A 157 34.95 -1.69 -1.04
CA GLU A 157 35.53 -0.34 -0.95
C GLU A 157 34.60 0.66 -0.23
N ASN A 158 33.47 0.19 0.29
CA ASN A 158 32.50 0.95 1.07
C ASN A 158 32.10 0.12 2.30
N PRO A 159 32.96 0.03 3.32
CA PRO A 159 32.73 -0.81 4.50
C PRO A 159 31.57 -0.31 5.37
N SER A 160 31.15 0.94 5.20
CA SER A 160 30.01 1.55 5.88
C SER A 160 28.67 1.29 5.19
N LEU A 161 28.64 0.53 4.09
CA LEU A 161 27.44 0.36 3.26
C LEU A 161 26.23 -0.10 4.09
N GLU A 162 26.38 -1.19 4.84
CA GLU A 162 25.27 -1.70 5.67
C GLU A 162 24.91 -0.77 6.83
N ARG A 163 25.92 -0.19 7.48
CA ARG A 163 25.72 0.77 8.58
C ARG A 163 24.97 2.02 8.13
N SER A 164 25.18 2.45 6.88
CA SER A 164 24.46 3.58 6.30
C SER A 164 22.98 3.23 6.17
N VAL A 165 22.67 2.03 5.64
CA VAL A 165 21.29 1.53 5.57
C VAL A 165 20.65 1.46 6.97
N ASP A 166 21.37 0.97 7.98
CA ASP A 166 20.90 0.97 9.38
C ASP A 166 20.53 2.37 9.87
N SER A 167 21.41 3.35 9.67
CA SER A 167 21.15 4.72 10.09
C SER A 167 19.93 5.34 9.38
N ILE A 168 19.68 4.99 8.13
CA ILE A 168 18.49 5.46 7.40
C ILE A 168 17.22 4.73 7.86
N ILE A 169 17.30 3.43 8.19
CA ILE A 169 16.19 2.69 8.81
C ILE A 169 15.80 3.35 10.14
N ASP A 170 16.77 3.70 10.99
CA ASP A 170 16.50 4.38 12.27
C ASP A 170 15.81 5.74 12.06
N LYS A 171 16.20 6.50 11.03
CA LYS A 171 15.52 7.75 10.66
C LYS A 171 14.10 7.51 10.18
N PHE A 172 13.84 6.42 9.47
CA PHE A 172 12.49 6.09 9.01
C PHE A 172 11.60 5.67 10.18
N ILE A 173 12.11 4.84 11.09
CA ILE A 173 11.45 4.49 12.36
C ILE A 173 11.12 5.76 13.15
N SER A 174 12.10 6.65 13.34
CA SER A 174 11.90 7.92 14.04
C SER A 174 10.82 8.80 13.38
N LEU A 175 10.78 8.86 12.04
CA LEU A 175 9.74 9.58 11.32
C LEU A 175 8.35 8.99 11.59
N ILE A 176 8.22 7.66 11.59
CA ILE A 176 6.95 6.98 11.86
C ILE A 176 6.49 7.27 13.29
N GLU A 177 7.37 7.10 14.28
CA GLU A 177 7.05 7.30 15.70
C GLU A 177 6.67 8.74 16.02
N THR A 178 7.33 9.70 15.39
CA THR A 178 7.10 11.12 15.69
C THR A 178 5.87 11.69 14.97
N LYS A 179 5.59 11.28 13.73
CA LYS A 179 4.55 11.92 12.89
C LYS A 179 3.39 11.02 12.49
N TYR A 180 3.58 9.71 12.37
CA TYR A 180 2.64 8.83 11.67
C TYR A 180 2.09 7.68 12.52
N LEU A 181 2.46 7.59 13.79
CA LEU A 181 1.84 6.63 14.70
C LEU A 181 0.38 7.03 14.95
N SER A 182 -0.55 6.16 14.57
CA SER A 182 -1.96 6.30 14.91
C SER A 182 -2.22 5.68 16.28
N THR A 183 -2.96 6.39 17.14
CA THR A 183 -3.37 5.96 18.48
C THR A 183 -4.89 5.98 18.59
N ASP A 184 -5.43 5.54 19.74
CA ASP A 184 -6.88 5.57 20.00
C ASP A 184 -7.48 6.98 19.86
N ASP A 185 -6.69 8.01 20.22
CA ASP A 185 -7.12 9.42 20.20
C ASP A 185 -6.69 10.18 18.94
N ALA A 186 -5.78 9.62 18.12
CA ALA A 186 -5.18 10.35 17.01
C ALA A 186 -4.99 9.49 15.76
N TYR A 187 -5.72 9.83 14.71
CA TYR A 187 -5.58 9.24 13.40
C TYR A 187 -4.54 9.98 12.55
N ARG A 188 -3.43 9.30 12.22
CA ARG A 188 -2.28 9.88 11.51
C ARG A 188 -1.84 9.01 10.34
N PRO A 189 -2.49 9.13 9.17
CA PRO A 189 -2.17 8.30 8.03
C PRO A 189 -0.89 8.72 7.31
N MET A 190 -0.23 7.77 6.65
CA MET A 190 1.03 7.99 5.94
C MET A 190 0.93 7.55 4.47
N ASP A 191 1.36 8.41 3.54
CA ASP A 191 1.62 7.96 2.17
C ASP A 191 2.89 7.10 2.15
N PHE A 192 2.74 5.79 2.42
CA PHE A 192 3.87 4.87 2.53
C PHE A 192 4.67 4.77 1.23
N ALA A 193 4.02 4.89 0.07
CA ALA A 193 4.77 4.91 -1.19
C ALA A 193 5.70 6.12 -1.30
N GLN A 194 5.26 7.29 -0.85
CA GLN A 194 6.13 8.45 -0.75
C GLN A 194 7.25 8.22 0.26
N LYS A 195 6.95 7.67 1.44
CA LYS A 195 7.99 7.48 2.48
C LYS A 195 9.00 6.38 2.12
N ALA A 196 8.56 5.33 1.44
CA ALA A 196 9.46 4.33 0.86
C ALA A 196 10.42 4.98 -0.15
N GLN A 197 9.95 5.96 -0.92
CA GLN A 197 10.80 6.72 -1.83
C GLN A 197 11.77 7.67 -1.11
N PHE A 198 11.33 8.31 -0.03
CA PHE A 198 12.21 9.12 0.83
C PHE A 198 13.31 8.26 1.49
N PHE A 199 12.94 7.06 1.93
CA PHE A 199 13.87 6.09 2.48
C PHE A 199 14.97 5.73 1.49
N THR A 200 14.63 5.28 0.28
CA THR A 200 15.64 4.89 -0.71
C THR A 200 16.46 6.06 -1.23
N LEU A 201 15.88 7.27 -1.32
CA LEU A 201 16.61 8.49 -1.64
C LEU A 201 17.67 8.83 -0.59
N ASP A 202 17.33 8.73 0.69
CA ASP A 202 18.29 8.94 1.77
C ASP A 202 19.34 7.82 1.83
N VAL A 203 18.98 6.56 1.56
CA VAL A 203 19.95 5.46 1.44
C VAL A 203 20.94 5.72 0.31
N ILE A 204 20.47 5.94 -0.93
CA ILE A 204 21.37 6.09 -2.07
C ILE A 204 22.20 7.37 -1.98
N SER A 205 21.64 8.46 -1.43
CA SER A 205 22.41 9.69 -1.24
C SER A 205 23.51 9.52 -0.19
N ASP A 206 23.24 8.81 0.91
CA ASP A 206 24.25 8.50 1.91
C ASP A 206 25.35 7.59 1.33
N LEU A 207 24.97 6.51 0.65
CA LEU A 207 25.92 5.58 0.04
C LEU A 207 26.76 6.22 -1.07
N ALA A 208 26.17 7.13 -1.86
CA ALA A 208 26.87 7.79 -2.95
C ALA A 208 27.73 8.96 -2.47
N PHE A 209 27.15 9.86 -1.67
CA PHE A 209 27.76 11.15 -1.29
C PHE A 209 28.25 11.22 0.16
N GLY A 210 28.19 10.12 0.91
CA GLY A 210 28.59 10.03 2.31
C GLY A 210 27.70 10.83 3.27
N GLN A 211 26.54 11.28 2.80
CA GLN A 211 25.54 11.97 3.62
C GLN A 211 24.15 11.86 2.98
N PRO A 212 23.09 11.65 3.77
CA PRO A 212 21.73 11.66 3.27
C PRO A 212 21.29 13.09 2.88
N PHE A 213 20.41 13.20 1.89
CA PHE A 213 19.83 14.49 1.51
C PHE A 213 18.75 15.00 2.47
N GLY A 214 18.23 14.12 3.34
CA GLY A 214 17.37 14.46 4.46
C GLY A 214 15.88 14.44 4.13
N TYR A 215 15.46 13.59 3.18
CA TYR A 215 14.05 13.43 2.82
C TYR A 215 13.22 12.91 4.01
N LEU A 216 13.72 11.92 4.75
CA LEU A 216 13.02 11.40 5.93
C LEU A 216 12.99 12.40 7.08
N THR A 217 14.13 13.07 7.35
CA THR A 217 14.23 14.01 8.47
C THR A 217 13.35 15.25 8.26
N LYS A 218 13.31 15.78 7.04
CA LYS A 218 12.45 16.92 6.70
C LYS A 218 11.02 16.51 6.43
N ASP A 219 10.82 15.26 6.00
CA ASP A 219 9.54 14.72 5.56
C ASP A 219 8.95 15.44 4.34
N GLU A 220 9.83 15.83 3.41
CA GLU A 220 9.53 16.69 2.26
C GLU A 220 10.23 16.17 0.99
N ASP A 221 9.67 16.49 -0.19
CA ASP A 221 10.31 16.24 -1.49
C ASP A 221 11.48 17.22 -1.70
N VAL A 222 12.61 16.95 -1.06
CA VAL A 222 13.80 17.78 -1.14
C VAL A 222 14.23 17.91 -2.61
N TYR A 223 14.49 19.14 -3.06
CA TYR A 223 14.85 19.44 -4.45
C TYR A 223 13.75 19.14 -5.49
N ASP A 224 12.48 18.97 -5.09
CA ASP A 224 11.37 18.61 -5.99
C ASP A 224 11.64 17.32 -6.81
N PHE A 225 12.46 16.39 -6.30
CA PHE A 225 12.91 15.22 -7.05
C PHE A 225 11.74 14.34 -7.52
N LEU A 226 10.78 14.03 -6.63
CA LEU A 226 9.61 13.21 -6.98
C LEU A 226 8.78 13.91 -8.05
N LYS A 227 8.52 15.21 -7.88
CA LYS A 227 7.76 16.01 -8.85
C LYS A 227 8.42 16.01 -10.23
N ILE A 228 9.73 16.21 -10.27
CA ILE A 228 10.52 16.29 -11.50
C ILE A 228 10.53 14.94 -12.22
N THR A 229 10.86 13.86 -11.51
CA THR A 229 11.01 12.53 -12.11
C THR A 229 9.69 11.98 -12.65
N ARG A 230 8.58 12.22 -11.93
CA ARG A 230 7.21 11.85 -12.37
C ARG A 230 6.76 12.57 -13.63
N ALA A 231 7.23 13.80 -13.87
CA ALA A 231 6.93 14.53 -15.10
C ALA A 231 7.83 14.09 -16.27
N TYR A 232 9.09 13.75 -15.98
CA TYR A 232 10.11 13.46 -16.99
C TYR A 232 10.03 12.03 -17.55
N PHE A 233 10.06 11.01 -16.70
CA PHE A 233 10.23 9.61 -17.15
C PHE A 233 9.11 9.10 -18.07
N PRO A 234 7.82 9.37 -17.79
CA PRO A 234 6.75 8.93 -18.69
C PRO A 234 6.91 9.38 -20.14
N VAL A 235 7.35 10.62 -20.32
CA VAL A 235 7.56 11.23 -21.63
C VAL A 235 8.77 10.56 -22.30
N THR A 236 9.91 10.51 -21.61
CA THR A 236 11.15 9.91 -22.11
C THR A 236 10.95 8.46 -22.52
N VAL A 237 10.22 7.68 -21.74
CA VAL A 237 10.00 6.24 -21.96
C VAL A 237 9.01 5.98 -23.08
N THR A 238 7.98 6.81 -23.21
CA THR A 238 7.07 6.76 -24.35
C THR A 238 7.83 7.08 -25.64
N MET A 239 8.67 8.11 -25.61
CA MET A 239 9.52 8.48 -26.75
C MET A 239 10.59 7.41 -27.05
N ALA A 240 11.07 6.68 -26.05
CA ALA A 240 12.05 5.60 -26.23
C ALA A 240 11.52 4.46 -27.11
N ASN A 241 10.21 4.23 -27.10
CA ASN A 241 9.54 3.26 -27.97
C ASN A 241 9.38 3.77 -29.42
N VAL A 242 9.78 5.02 -29.70
CA VAL A 242 9.77 5.65 -31.03
C VAL A 242 11.13 6.36 -31.27
N PRO A 243 12.22 5.60 -31.48
CA PRO A 243 13.59 6.13 -31.37
C PRO A 243 13.92 7.34 -32.25
N TRP A 244 13.29 7.47 -33.43
CA TRP A 244 13.53 8.61 -34.32
C TRP A 244 13.10 9.96 -33.71
N MET A 245 12.10 9.97 -32.82
CA MET A 245 11.68 11.19 -32.11
C MET A 245 12.77 11.68 -31.16
N ILE A 246 13.49 10.75 -30.54
CA ILE A 246 14.60 11.05 -29.63
C ILE A 246 15.81 11.51 -30.42
N SER A 247 16.15 10.84 -31.52
CA SER A 247 17.21 11.33 -32.41
C SER A 247 16.94 12.75 -32.91
N LEU A 248 15.67 13.10 -33.14
CA LEU A 248 15.26 14.47 -33.48
C LEU A 248 15.42 15.44 -32.30
N LEU A 249 15.00 15.08 -31.09
CA LEU A 249 15.15 15.91 -29.88
C LEU A 249 16.62 16.15 -29.50
N HIS A 250 17.49 15.16 -29.68
CA HIS A 250 18.93 15.29 -29.45
C HIS A 250 19.68 15.96 -30.60
N SER A 251 19.01 16.25 -31.72
CA SER A 251 19.62 16.97 -32.84
C SER A 251 19.96 18.41 -32.45
N ARG A 252 20.90 19.02 -33.18
CA ARG A 252 21.30 20.43 -32.96
C ARG A 252 20.13 21.42 -33.07
N LEU A 253 19.05 21.05 -33.76
CA LEU A 253 17.87 21.91 -33.97
C LEU A 253 16.97 21.97 -32.73
N PHE A 254 16.90 20.89 -31.94
CA PHE A 254 15.96 20.75 -30.82
C PHE A 254 16.63 20.51 -29.47
N SER A 255 17.96 20.37 -29.42
CA SER A 255 18.71 20.15 -28.18
C SER A 255 18.56 21.26 -27.13
N GLY A 256 18.13 22.45 -27.55
CA GLY A 256 17.77 23.55 -26.64
C GLY A 256 16.54 23.27 -25.76
N LEU A 257 15.71 22.28 -26.10
CA LEU A 257 14.53 21.85 -25.34
C LEU A 257 14.84 20.79 -24.28
N LEU A 258 16.07 20.23 -24.28
CA LEU A 258 16.49 19.24 -23.29
C LEU A 258 16.97 19.92 -22.00
N PRO A 259 16.79 19.27 -20.83
CA PRO A 259 17.22 19.84 -19.54
C PRO A 259 18.72 20.12 -19.51
N LYS A 260 19.10 21.25 -18.91
CA LYS A 260 20.49 21.68 -18.71
C LYS A 260 20.79 21.84 -17.23
N ASP A 261 22.03 21.58 -16.84
CA ASP A 261 22.53 21.76 -15.47
C ASP A 261 22.42 23.21 -14.94
N THR A 262 22.24 24.18 -15.84
CA THR A 262 22.01 25.60 -15.56
C THR A 262 20.53 25.95 -15.36
N ASP A 263 19.60 25.01 -15.60
CA ASP A 263 18.18 25.26 -15.39
C ASP A 263 17.88 25.42 -13.90
N LYS A 264 17.06 26.42 -13.58
CA LYS A 264 16.64 26.68 -12.19
C LYS A 264 15.47 25.82 -11.72
N ILE A 265 14.81 25.12 -12.65
CA ILE A 265 13.62 24.30 -12.41
C ILE A 265 13.72 23.00 -13.23
N GLY A 266 12.98 21.97 -12.81
CA GLY A 266 12.93 20.71 -13.57
C GLY A 266 14.18 19.85 -13.39
N PHE A 267 14.32 18.84 -14.26
CA PHE A 267 15.42 17.85 -14.19
C PHE A 267 16.81 18.48 -14.26
N GLY A 268 16.95 19.62 -14.93
CA GLY A 268 18.21 20.36 -15.03
C GLY A 268 18.72 20.91 -13.68
N ALA A 269 17.82 21.39 -12.80
CA ALA A 269 18.20 21.85 -11.47
C ALA A 269 18.79 20.72 -10.61
N PHE A 270 18.22 19.52 -10.73
CA PHE A 270 18.72 18.32 -10.06
C PHE A 270 20.12 17.93 -10.57
N ILE A 271 20.36 18.00 -11.89
CA ILE A 271 21.70 17.82 -12.48
C ILE A 271 22.69 18.82 -11.87
N GLY A 272 22.31 20.09 -11.74
CA GLY A 272 23.16 21.13 -11.13
C GLY A 272 23.57 20.82 -9.69
N VAL A 273 22.65 20.31 -8.86
CA VAL A 273 22.94 19.89 -7.48
C VAL A 273 23.93 18.72 -7.45
N ALA A 274 23.70 17.69 -8.27
CA ALA A 274 24.58 16.53 -8.36
C ALA A 274 26.00 16.93 -8.83
N ASN A 275 26.09 17.74 -9.89
CA ASN A 275 27.36 18.23 -10.43
C ASN A 275 28.14 19.06 -9.39
N LYS A 276 27.46 19.91 -8.62
CA LYS A 276 28.09 20.69 -7.55
C LYS A 276 28.69 19.77 -6.47
N LYS A 277 27.93 18.77 -6.00
CA LYS A 277 28.40 17.80 -5.00
C LYS A 277 29.58 16.97 -5.49
N VAL A 278 29.60 16.61 -6.78
CA VAL A 278 30.76 15.93 -7.37
C VAL A 278 31.95 16.87 -7.50
N ALA A 279 31.76 18.12 -7.93
CA ALA A 279 32.83 19.10 -8.04
C ALA A 279 33.55 19.35 -6.70
N GLU A 280 32.82 19.36 -5.59
CA GLU A 280 33.38 19.44 -4.23
C GLU A 280 34.38 18.30 -3.95
N ARG A 281 34.20 17.11 -4.54
CA ARG A 281 35.10 15.95 -4.39
C ARG A 281 36.38 16.03 -5.22
N PHE A 282 36.41 16.87 -6.25
CA PHE A 282 37.58 17.10 -7.10
C PHE A 282 38.31 18.40 -6.76
N ALA A 283 37.83 19.16 -5.78
CA ALA A 283 38.44 20.41 -5.37
C ALA A 283 39.85 20.19 -4.77
N PRO A 284 40.79 21.14 -4.94
CA PRO A 284 42.11 21.04 -4.31
C PRO A 284 42.00 20.88 -2.79
N GLY A 285 42.63 19.84 -2.23
CA GLY A 285 42.59 19.55 -0.80
C GLY A 285 41.36 18.78 -0.31
N ALA A 286 40.51 18.29 -1.22
CA ALA A 286 39.38 17.42 -0.85
C ALA A 286 39.85 16.14 -0.15
N THR A 287 39.21 15.78 0.96
CA THR A 287 39.54 14.56 1.69
C THR A 287 39.02 13.32 0.97
N PRO A 288 39.79 12.22 0.90
CA PRO A 288 39.28 10.95 0.41
C PRO A 288 38.13 10.44 1.29
N HIS A 289 37.08 9.93 0.66
CA HIS A 289 35.95 9.30 1.34
C HIS A 289 35.83 7.81 0.98
N ALA A 290 35.33 7.01 1.92
CA ALA A 290 35.09 5.58 1.75
C ALA A 290 33.63 5.29 1.34
N ASP A 291 33.12 6.07 0.38
CA ASP A 291 31.78 5.93 -0.23
C ASP A 291 31.87 5.50 -1.70
N MET A 292 30.72 5.36 -2.38
CA MET A 292 30.73 4.93 -3.80
C MET A 292 31.50 5.92 -4.68
N LEU A 293 31.34 7.24 -4.49
CA LEU A 293 32.04 8.23 -5.30
C LEU A 293 33.54 8.19 -5.08
N GLY A 294 33.98 8.07 -3.82
CA GLY A 294 35.38 7.87 -3.49
C GLY A 294 35.95 6.62 -4.16
N SER A 295 35.19 5.53 -4.22
CA SER A 295 35.59 4.32 -4.96
C SER A 295 35.73 4.57 -6.46
N PHE A 296 34.78 5.27 -7.07
CA PHE A 296 34.82 5.57 -8.51
C PHE A 296 36.02 6.45 -8.88
N ILE A 297 36.29 7.48 -8.07
CA ILE A 297 37.42 8.39 -8.25
C ILE A 297 38.74 7.63 -8.13
N ARG A 298 38.90 6.77 -7.11
CA ARG A 298 40.10 5.92 -6.94
C ARG A 298 40.33 4.97 -8.12
N ASN A 299 39.26 4.50 -8.74
CA ASN A 299 39.30 3.63 -9.92
C ASN A 299 39.40 4.43 -11.24
N GLY A 300 39.66 5.74 -11.17
CA GLY A 300 40.01 6.58 -12.32
C GLY A 300 38.81 7.01 -13.16
N LEU A 301 37.66 7.29 -12.53
CA LEU A 301 36.61 8.10 -13.16
C LEU A 301 37.00 9.57 -13.08
N ASP A 302 36.96 10.26 -14.21
CA ASP A 302 37.10 11.72 -14.23
C ASP A 302 35.86 12.42 -13.65
N GLN A 303 35.93 13.74 -13.45
CA GLN A 303 34.83 14.52 -12.86
C GLN A 303 33.54 14.45 -13.69
N GLY A 304 33.64 14.44 -15.02
CA GLY A 304 32.48 14.39 -15.91
C GLY A 304 31.84 13.00 -15.97
N GLN A 305 32.63 11.93 -15.93
CA GLN A 305 32.17 10.56 -15.75
C GLN A 305 31.49 10.40 -14.39
N THR A 306 32.15 10.83 -13.32
CA THR A 306 31.63 10.75 -11.95
C THR A 306 30.29 11.47 -11.83
N SER A 307 30.15 12.65 -12.42
CA SER A 307 28.89 13.42 -12.39
C SER A 307 27.73 12.67 -13.06
N ARG A 308 27.95 12.15 -14.27
CA ARG A 308 26.93 11.38 -15.03
C ARG A 308 26.51 10.10 -14.30
N GLU A 309 27.48 9.38 -13.75
CA GLU A 309 27.21 8.14 -13.03
C GLU A 309 26.57 8.40 -11.66
N SER A 310 26.90 9.51 -10.98
CA SER A 310 26.23 9.92 -9.74
C SER A 310 24.74 10.16 -9.97
N LEU A 311 24.42 10.86 -11.06
CA LEU A 311 23.04 11.13 -11.46
C LEU A 311 22.29 9.83 -11.74
N LEU A 312 22.92 8.91 -12.47
CA LEU A 312 22.37 7.57 -12.72
C LEU A 312 22.12 6.81 -11.42
N ASN A 313 23.08 6.83 -10.49
CA ASN A 313 22.96 6.13 -9.20
C ASN A 313 21.72 6.62 -8.42
N VAL A 314 21.54 7.93 -8.28
CA VAL A 314 20.40 8.48 -7.52
C VAL A 314 19.08 8.16 -8.19
N VAL A 315 18.99 8.31 -9.51
CA VAL A 315 17.76 7.99 -10.26
C VAL A 315 17.44 6.49 -10.18
N ALA A 316 18.41 5.63 -10.45
CA ALA A 316 18.19 4.19 -10.52
C ALA A 316 17.97 3.58 -9.13
N GLY A 317 18.70 4.05 -8.12
CA GLY A 317 18.65 3.52 -6.75
C GLY A 317 17.44 4.00 -5.94
N SER A 318 16.80 5.11 -6.32
CA SER A 318 15.66 5.66 -5.58
C SER A 318 14.34 4.98 -5.94
N GLU A 319 13.85 5.11 -7.17
CA GLU A 319 12.49 4.67 -7.52
C GLU A 319 12.38 3.13 -7.53
N THR A 320 13.37 2.41 -8.06
CA THR A 320 13.26 0.95 -8.29
C THR A 320 13.10 0.15 -7.00
N THR A 321 13.98 0.41 -6.02
CA THR A 321 13.90 -0.24 -4.70
C THR A 321 12.64 0.22 -3.96
N ALA A 322 12.28 1.52 -4.03
CA ALA A 322 11.08 2.03 -3.37
C ALA A 322 9.78 1.43 -3.94
N THR A 323 9.73 1.23 -5.26
CA THR A 323 8.65 0.52 -5.96
C THR A 323 8.57 -0.92 -5.46
N THR A 324 9.70 -1.60 -5.32
CA THR A 324 9.72 -2.97 -4.81
C THR A 324 9.23 -3.01 -3.35
N ILE A 325 9.70 -2.11 -2.49
CA ILE A 325 9.29 -2.02 -1.08
C ILE A 325 7.77 -1.82 -0.95
N ARG A 326 7.20 -0.83 -1.66
CA ARG A 326 5.76 -0.52 -1.56
C ARG A 326 4.87 -1.62 -2.12
N ILE A 327 5.29 -2.30 -3.19
CA ILE A 327 4.55 -3.43 -3.75
C ILE A 327 4.58 -4.63 -2.80
N ILE A 328 5.76 -4.99 -2.29
CA ILE A 328 5.89 -6.13 -1.36
C ILE A 328 5.10 -5.87 -0.09
N MET A 329 5.20 -4.67 0.49
CA MET A 329 4.40 -4.29 1.65
C MET A 329 2.90 -4.40 1.35
N LEU A 330 2.44 -3.92 0.19
CA LEU A 330 1.03 -4.08 -0.21
C LEU A 330 0.62 -5.55 -0.34
N CYS A 331 1.44 -6.39 -0.97
CA CYS A 331 1.20 -7.83 -1.12
C CYS A 331 1.14 -8.55 0.23
N ILE A 332 2.03 -8.19 1.16
CA ILE A 332 2.04 -8.69 2.54
C ILE A 332 0.71 -8.29 3.23
N LEU A 333 0.33 -7.01 3.20
CA LEU A 333 -0.84 -6.50 3.92
C LEU A 333 -2.19 -6.95 3.33
N THR A 334 -2.22 -7.26 2.04
CA THR A 334 -3.41 -7.81 1.36
C THR A 334 -3.50 -9.34 1.45
N SER A 335 -2.50 -10.00 2.04
CA SER A 335 -2.48 -11.45 2.25
C SER A 335 -2.34 -11.76 3.75
N PRO A 336 -3.46 -11.98 4.47
CA PRO A 336 -3.42 -12.29 5.90
C PRO A 336 -2.54 -13.50 6.25
N VAL A 337 -2.47 -14.49 5.35
CA VAL A 337 -1.63 -15.68 5.52
C VAL A 337 -0.14 -15.30 5.47
N ALA A 338 0.27 -14.54 4.45
CA ALA A 338 1.66 -14.11 4.32
C ALA A 338 2.06 -13.16 5.46
N TYR A 339 1.20 -12.21 5.81
CA TYR A 339 1.43 -11.29 6.94
C TYR A 339 1.69 -12.04 8.24
N ARG A 340 0.76 -12.94 8.64
CA ARG A 340 0.88 -13.68 9.89
C ARG A 340 2.08 -14.61 9.91
N ARG A 341 2.40 -15.25 8.79
CA ARG A 341 3.53 -16.18 8.71
C ARG A 341 4.88 -15.47 8.73
N LEU A 342 5.00 -14.32 8.06
CA LEU A 342 6.20 -13.50 8.13
C LEU A 342 6.38 -12.90 9.53
N GLN A 343 5.31 -12.39 10.15
CA GLN A 343 5.35 -11.90 11.52
C GLN A 343 5.80 -13.00 12.50
N GLN A 344 5.22 -14.19 12.39
CA GLN A 344 5.58 -15.33 13.24
C GLN A 344 7.07 -15.71 13.09
N GLU A 345 7.59 -15.76 11.87
CA GLU A 345 9.02 -16.04 11.63
C GLU A 345 9.92 -14.98 12.29
N ILE A 346 9.55 -13.70 12.19
CA ILE A 346 10.29 -12.60 12.83
C ILE A 346 10.23 -12.73 14.36
N ASP A 347 9.05 -12.96 14.93
CA ASP A 347 8.84 -13.08 16.38
C ASP A 347 9.59 -14.29 16.96
N ASP A 348 9.57 -15.43 16.25
CA ASP A 348 10.30 -16.64 16.65
C ASP A 348 11.82 -16.41 16.61
N ALA A 349 12.31 -15.72 15.59
CA ALA A 349 13.72 -15.37 15.47
C ALA A 349 14.19 -14.38 16.56
N ILE A 350 13.31 -13.46 16.99
CA ILE A 350 13.54 -12.57 18.14
C ILE A 350 13.62 -13.39 19.42
N LYS A 351 12.63 -14.26 19.67
CA LYS A 351 12.55 -15.09 20.88
C LYS A 351 13.76 -16.03 20.99
N ALA A 352 14.24 -16.54 19.86
CA ALA A 352 15.44 -17.38 19.80
C ALA A 352 16.76 -16.60 19.94
N GLY A 353 16.72 -15.26 19.92
CA GLY A 353 17.91 -14.41 19.96
C GLY A 353 18.80 -14.56 18.71
N THR A 354 18.22 -14.97 17.58
CA THR A 354 18.96 -15.26 16.34
C THR A 354 19.11 -14.07 15.39
N ILE A 355 18.44 -12.95 15.68
CA ILE A 355 18.50 -11.73 14.87
C ILE A 355 18.75 -10.50 15.77
N SER A 356 19.59 -9.57 15.32
CA SER A 356 19.82 -8.30 16.00
C SER A 356 18.74 -7.26 15.70
N SER A 357 18.85 -6.07 16.30
CA SER A 357 18.00 -4.90 16.02
C SER A 357 18.89 -3.63 15.98
N PRO A 358 19.07 -2.98 14.82
CA PRO A 358 18.60 -3.40 13.50
C PRO A 358 19.15 -4.77 13.08
N ILE A 359 18.37 -5.54 12.32
CA ILE A 359 18.80 -6.84 11.79
C ILE A 359 19.96 -6.66 10.80
N THR A 360 20.94 -7.56 10.81
CA THR A 360 21.98 -7.58 9.76
C THR A 360 21.49 -8.25 8.48
N ASP A 361 22.05 -7.90 7.32
CA ASP A 361 21.73 -8.56 6.04
C ASP A 361 22.03 -10.07 6.10
N ALA A 362 23.11 -10.45 6.80
CA ALA A 362 23.50 -11.84 6.98
C ALA A 362 22.48 -12.64 7.82
N GLU A 363 21.85 -12.02 8.81
CA GLU A 363 20.78 -12.62 9.60
C GLU A 363 19.48 -12.70 8.80
N ALA A 364 19.09 -11.61 8.12
CA ALA A 364 17.86 -11.57 7.33
C ALA A 364 17.86 -12.62 6.19
N ARG A 365 19.02 -12.89 5.58
CA ARG A 365 19.18 -13.95 4.57
C ARG A 365 18.88 -15.36 5.09
N LYS A 366 18.93 -15.58 6.41
CA LYS A 366 18.65 -16.87 7.04
C LYS A 366 17.17 -17.08 7.36
N LEU A 367 16.33 -16.06 7.16
CA LEU A 367 14.88 -16.14 7.38
C LEU A 367 14.18 -16.65 6.10
N PRO A 368 13.83 -17.95 6.01
CA PRO A 368 13.38 -18.55 4.76
C PRO A 368 12.07 -17.95 4.23
N PHE A 369 11.11 -17.62 5.09
CA PHE A 369 9.84 -17.05 4.66
C PHE A 369 9.99 -15.60 4.21
N LEU A 370 10.87 -14.82 4.84
CA LEU A 370 11.28 -13.49 4.34
C LEU A 370 11.89 -13.60 2.94
N GLN A 371 12.83 -14.53 2.72
CA GLN A 371 13.44 -14.71 1.40
C GLN A 371 12.40 -15.09 0.35
N ALA A 372 11.50 -16.02 0.68
CA ALA A 372 10.37 -16.39 -0.17
C ALA A 372 9.45 -15.22 -0.49
N THR A 373 9.17 -14.35 0.50
CA THR A 373 8.34 -13.15 0.36
C THR A 373 8.98 -12.15 -0.59
N ILE A 374 10.29 -11.92 -0.46
CA ILE A 374 11.04 -11.01 -1.35
C ILE A 374 11.04 -11.53 -2.79
N GLN A 375 11.32 -12.83 -2.99
CA GLN A 375 11.29 -13.44 -4.33
C GLN A 375 9.89 -13.37 -4.96
N GLU A 376 8.84 -13.67 -4.19
CA GLU A 376 7.46 -13.61 -4.69
C GLU A 376 7.03 -12.17 -4.99
N GLY A 377 7.50 -11.22 -4.19
CA GLY A 377 7.33 -9.80 -4.39
C GLY A 377 7.89 -9.29 -5.72
N LEU A 378 9.18 -9.55 -5.93
CA LEU A 378 9.91 -9.22 -7.16
C LEU A 378 9.24 -9.83 -8.40
N ARG A 379 8.62 -11.02 -8.25
CA ARG A 379 7.89 -11.71 -9.31
C ARG A 379 6.54 -11.08 -9.62
N ILE A 380 5.74 -10.76 -8.61
CA ILE A 380 4.35 -10.30 -8.78
C ILE A 380 4.30 -8.97 -9.53
N LYS A 381 5.11 -7.99 -9.10
CA LYS A 381 5.25 -6.71 -9.80
C LYS A 381 6.67 -6.23 -9.65
N ASN A 382 7.46 -6.50 -10.69
CA ASN A 382 8.84 -6.02 -10.79
C ASN A 382 8.88 -4.51 -11.11
N PRO A 383 9.90 -3.78 -10.65
CA PRO A 383 10.02 -2.34 -10.92
C PRO A 383 10.24 -2.04 -12.41
N ALA A 384 11.24 -2.70 -13.03
CA ALA A 384 11.61 -2.43 -14.42
C ALA A 384 10.83 -3.27 -15.45
N THR A 385 9.74 -2.74 -16.00
CA THR A 385 8.85 -3.45 -16.95
C THR A 385 9.06 -3.11 -18.43
N GLY A 386 10.07 -2.29 -18.75
CA GLY A 386 10.43 -1.97 -20.14
C GLY A 386 11.00 -3.17 -20.90
N ALA A 387 10.94 -3.13 -22.24
CA ALA A 387 11.40 -4.23 -23.09
C ALA A 387 12.94 -4.37 -23.16
N LEU A 388 13.71 -3.33 -22.83
CA LEU A 388 15.18 -3.37 -22.70
C LEU A 388 15.91 -4.02 -23.91
N TYR A 389 15.49 -3.64 -25.12
CA TYR A 389 15.87 -4.27 -26.38
C TYR A 389 17.38 -4.49 -26.58
N LYS A 390 17.74 -5.73 -26.94
CA LYS A 390 19.07 -6.10 -27.43
C LYS A 390 19.05 -6.27 -28.94
N GLU A 391 20.13 -5.91 -29.58
CA GLU A 391 20.27 -5.98 -31.03
C GLU A 391 20.90 -7.31 -31.43
N VAL A 392 20.26 -7.97 -32.39
CA VAL A 392 20.75 -9.20 -33.01
C VAL A 392 22.02 -8.89 -33.81
N PRO A 393 23.10 -9.69 -33.67
CA PRO A 393 24.36 -9.51 -34.39
C PRO A 393 24.19 -9.45 -35.91
N GLU A 394 25.14 -8.85 -36.63
CA GLU A 394 25.06 -8.65 -38.09
C GLU A 394 24.77 -9.94 -38.88
N GLY A 395 25.33 -11.08 -38.44
CA GLY A 395 25.10 -12.41 -39.03
C GLY A 395 23.71 -13.02 -38.79
N GLY A 396 22.87 -12.40 -37.96
CA GLY A 396 21.60 -12.96 -37.50
C GLY A 396 21.74 -14.00 -36.39
N ASP A 397 20.62 -14.53 -35.92
CA ASP A 397 20.56 -15.68 -34.99
C ASP A 397 19.37 -16.57 -35.36
N THR A 398 19.44 -17.86 -35.04
CA THR A 398 18.31 -18.79 -35.22
C THR A 398 17.74 -19.15 -33.87
N ILE A 399 16.46 -18.83 -33.67
CA ILE A 399 15.74 -19.02 -32.40
C ILE A 399 14.51 -19.87 -32.71
N ASP A 400 14.44 -21.06 -32.11
CA ASP A 400 13.37 -22.04 -32.34
C ASP A 400 13.06 -22.31 -33.82
N GLY A 401 14.12 -22.44 -34.62
CA GLY A 401 14.03 -22.70 -36.06
C GLY A 401 13.69 -21.46 -36.91
N MET A 402 13.43 -20.30 -36.30
CA MET A 402 13.23 -19.04 -37.01
C MET A 402 14.56 -18.30 -37.15
N PHE A 403 14.97 -18.01 -38.39
CA PHE A 403 16.08 -17.10 -38.64
C PHE A 403 15.65 -15.66 -38.37
N ILE A 404 16.37 -14.99 -37.49
CA ILE A 404 16.20 -13.59 -37.12
C ILE A 404 17.38 -12.79 -37.70
N PRO A 405 17.13 -11.86 -38.61
CA PRO A 405 18.18 -11.11 -39.31
C PRO A 405 18.86 -10.11 -38.37
N GLY A 406 20.12 -9.79 -38.66
CA GLY A 406 20.89 -8.79 -37.92
C GLY A 406 20.23 -7.41 -37.87
N GLY A 407 20.49 -6.70 -36.77
CA GLY A 407 19.86 -5.41 -36.46
C GLY A 407 18.43 -5.50 -35.92
N THR A 408 17.83 -6.69 -35.85
CA THR A 408 16.53 -6.90 -35.18
C THR A 408 16.64 -6.68 -33.68
N GLN A 409 15.61 -6.13 -33.05
CA GLN A 409 15.59 -5.80 -31.63
C GLN A 409 14.79 -6.86 -30.86
N ILE A 410 15.40 -7.56 -29.91
CA ILE A 410 14.75 -8.56 -29.05
C ILE A 410 14.70 -8.04 -27.61
N GLY A 411 13.50 -7.92 -27.07
CA GLY A 411 13.24 -7.43 -25.72
C GLY A 411 12.59 -8.48 -24.81
N ILE A 412 12.58 -8.18 -23.51
CA ILE A 412 11.89 -8.97 -22.49
C ILE A 412 10.41 -8.56 -22.43
N SER A 413 9.52 -9.55 -22.39
CA SER A 413 8.16 -9.36 -21.87
C SER A 413 8.18 -9.63 -20.37
N ALA A 414 8.32 -8.58 -19.56
CA ALA A 414 8.53 -8.73 -18.11
C ALA A 414 7.44 -9.59 -17.45
N PHE A 415 6.16 -9.23 -17.61
CA PHE A 415 5.07 -10.04 -17.04
C PHE A 415 4.93 -11.41 -17.71
N GLY A 416 5.29 -11.55 -18.99
CA GLY A 416 5.39 -12.86 -19.63
C GLY A 416 6.37 -13.79 -18.89
N VAL A 417 7.57 -13.29 -18.54
CA VAL A 417 8.58 -14.06 -17.80
C VAL A 417 8.12 -14.37 -16.36
N TYR A 418 7.68 -13.34 -15.62
CA TYR A 418 7.45 -13.47 -14.17
C TYR A 418 6.10 -14.09 -13.82
N HIS A 419 5.12 -14.05 -14.73
CA HIS A 419 3.81 -14.70 -14.57
C HIS A 419 3.65 -15.93 -15.48
N ASN A 420 4.76 -16.47 -16.00
CA ASN A 420 4.73 -17.65 -16.85
C ASN A 420 4.12 -18.85 -16.11
N LYS A 421 2.92 -19.27 -16.52
CA LYS A 421 2.19 -20.39 -15.92
C LYS A 421 2.93 -21.73 -16.02
N LYS A 422 3.79 -21.91 -17.03
CA LYS A 422 4.61 -23.13 -17.17
C LYS A 422 5.63 -23.26 -16.04
N VAL A 423 6.09 -22.14 -15.47
CA VAL A 423 7.09 -22.12 -14.39
C VAL A 423 6.41 -21.98 -13.03
N PHE A 424 5.51 -21.01 -12.90
CA PHE A 424 4.89 -20.64 -11.63
C PHE A 424 3.54 -21.35 -11.39
N GLY A 425 3.00 -22.10 -12.35
CA GLY A 425 1.71 -22.78 -12.23
C GLY A 425 0.51 -21.90 -12.56
N GLU A 426 -0.69 -22.46 -12.51
CA GLU A 426 -1.93 -21.75 -12.87
C GLU A 426 -2.22 -20.53 -11.99
N ASP A 427 -1.73 -20.56 -10.76
CA ASP A 427 -1.83 -19.47 -9.79
C ASP A 427 -0.69 -18.44 -9.90
N ALA A 428 -0.02 -18.34 -11.05
CA ALA A 428 1.05 -17.36 -11.28
C ALA A 428 0.61 -15.92 -11.00
N GLY A 429 -0.67 -15.59 -11.13
CA GLY A 429 -1.20 -14.26 -10.78
C GLY A 429 -1.34 -13.99 -9.28
N VAL A 430 -1.17 -15.00 -8.42
CA VAL A 430 -1.42 -14.92 -6.97
C VAL A 430 -0.10 -14.76 -6.22
N PHE A 431 -0.06 -13.82 -5.28
CA PHE A 431 1.07 -13.67 -4.34
C PHE A 431 1.03 -14.79 -3.29
N ARG A 432 1.91 -15.79 -3.44
CA ARG A 432 2.01 -16.94 -2.53
C ARG A 432 3.48 -17.28 -2.23
N PRO A 433 4.10 -16.68 -1.20
CA PRO A 433 5.49 -16.96 -0.81
C PRO A 433 5.78 -18.46 -0.61
N GLU A 434 4.80 -19.24 -0.13
CA GLU A 434 4.95 -20.68 0.12
C GLU A 434 5.39 -21.47 -1.11
N ARG A 435 5.19 -20.95 -2.34
CA ARG A 435 5.68 -21.62 -3.56
C ARG A 435 7.19 -21.82 -3.57
N TRP A 436 7.94 -20.92 -2.92
CA TRP A 436 9.39 -20.96 -2.87
C TRP A 436 9.92 -21.95 -1.84
N LEU A 437 9.07 -22.36 -0.90
CA LEU A 437 9.42 -23.30 0.17
C LEU A 437 8.97 -24.72 -0.16
N ASN A 438 7.88 -24.86 -0.90
CA ASN A 438 7.24 -26.16 -1.16
C ASN A 438 7.53 -26.72 -2.56
N ALA A 439 8.33 -26.04 -3.37
CA ALA A 439 8.65 -26.49 -4.73
C ALA A 439 9.76 -27.53 -4.75
N GLU A 440 9.62 -28.51 -5.66
CA GLU A 440 10.69 -29.45 -6.00
C GLU A 440 11.96 -28.71 -6.47
N PRO A 441 13.17 -29.25 -6.21
CA PRO A 441 14.43 -28.55 -6.49
C PRO A 441 14.56 -28.01 -7.92
N GLU A 442 14.20 -28.81 -8.94
CA GLU A 442 14.27 -28.40 -10.35
C GLU A 442 13.34 -27.22 -10.66
N ARG A 443 12.13 -27.24 -10.08
CA ARG A 443 11.16 -26.16 -10.26
C ARG A 443 11.59 -24.90 -9.50
N LEU A 444 12.15 -25.07 -8.30
CA LEU A 444 12.69 -23.97 -7.51
C LEU A 444 13.82 -23.26 -8.27
N GLU A 445 14.72 -24.02 -8.88
CA GLU A 445 15.77 -23.48 -9.74
C GLU A 445 15.17 -22.68 -10.89
N ALA A 446 14.26 -23.27 -11.68
CA ALA A 446 13.61 -22.57 -12.79
C ALA A 446 12.89 -21.27 -12.36
N MET A 447 12.20 -21.28 -11.22
CA MET A 447 11.57 -20.07 -10.65
C MET A 447 12.61 -19.01 -10.29
N ALA A 448 13.69 -19.41 -9.61
CA ALA A 448 14.77 -18.50 -9.22
C ALA A 448 15.50 -17.93 -10.45
N GLU A 449 15.70 -18.74 -11.48
CA GLU A 449 16.27 -18.32 -12.75
C GLU A 449 15.42 -17.23 -13.41
N ASN A 450 14.10 -17.40 -13.45
CA ASN A 450 13.19 -16.42 -14.01
C ASN A 450 13.23 -15.11 -13.20
N VAL A 451 13.03 -15.17 -11.88
CA VAL A 451 12.99 -13.96 -11.04
C VAL A 451 14.34 -13.24 -10.98
N SER A 452 15.46 -13.96 -11.16
CA SER A 452 16.78 -13.33 -11.24
C SER A 452 16.90 -12.30 -12.37
N LEU A 453 16.11 -12.44 -13.44
CA LEU A 453 16.07 -11.51 -14.57
C LEU A 453 15.51 -10.14 -14.21
N VAL A 454 14.88 -9.96 -13.04
CA VAL A 454 14.52 -8.64 -12.51
C VAL A 454 15.76 -7.75 -12.38
N PHE A 455 16.91 -8.36 -12.11
CA PHE A 455 18.21 -7.69 -12.09
C PHE A 455 19.01 -7.84 -13.38
N SER A 456 18.39 -8.29 -14.48
CA SER A 456 19.08 -8.74 -15.69
C SER A 456 20.13 -9.83 -15.39
N SER A 457 20.94 -10.21 -16.38
CA SER A 457 21.95 -11.27 -16.24
C SER A 457 23.24 -10.96 -16.99
N GLY A 458 24.29 -11.75 -16.72
CA GLY A 458 25.58 -11.67 -17.41
C GLY A 458 26.20 -10.27 -17.42
N LYS A 459 26.69 -9.84 -18.59
CA LYS A 459 27.41 -8.55 -18.75
C LYS A 459 26.52 -7.32 -18.49
N TRP A 460 25.20 -7.49 -18.47
CA TRP A 460 24.21 -6.42 -18.27
C TRP A 460 23.53 -6.46 -16.89
N GLN A 461 24.00 -7.29 -15.96
CA GLN A 461 23.39 -7.41 -14.64
C GLN A 461 23.41 -6.09 -13.86
N CYS A 462 22.34 -5.79 -13.12
CA CYS A 462 22.23 -4.63 -12.26
C CYS A 462 23.41 -4.55 -11.28
N LEU A 463 24.11 -3.42 -11.27
CA LEU A 463 25.26 -3.19 -10.39
C LEU A 463 24.81 -2.96 -8.94
N GLY A 464 23.63 -2.36 -8.76
CA GLY A 464 23.00 -2.10 -7.47
C GLY A 464 22.30 -3.29 -6.81
N LYS A 465 22.30 -4.49 -7.44
CA LYS A 465 21.63 -5.68 -6.89
C LYS A 465 22.00 -5.98 -5.42
N PRO A 466 23.28 -5.93 -4.99
CA PRO A 466 23.62 -6.19 -3.59
C PRO A 466 22.99 -5.19 -2.62
N VAL A 467 22.97 -3.91 -2.99
CA VAL A 467 22.39 -2.82 -2.18
C VAL A 467 20.86 -2.98 -2.09
N ALA A 468 20.19 -3.18 -3.22
CA ALA A 468 18.74 -3.35 -3.25
C ALA A 468 18.28 -4.57 -2.42
N ILE A 469 18.96 -5.71 -2.53
CA ILE A 469 18.62 -6.90 -1.73
C ILE A 469 18.86 -6.65 -0.24
N MET A 470 19.92 -5.94 0.14
CA MET A 470 20.18 -5.55 1.53
C MET A 470 19.08 -4.66 2.09
N GLU A 471 18.65 -3.64 1.34
CA GLU A 471 17.54 -2.77 1.73
C GLU A 471 16.26 -3.60 1.95
N LEU A 472 15.91 -4.48 1.01
CA LEU A 472 14.72 -5.33 1.08
C LEU A 472 14.78 -6.31 2.27
N ASN A 473 15.94 -6.94 2.50
CA ASN A 473 16.13 -7.87 3.60
C ASN A 473 15.92 -7.22 4.97
N LYS A 474 16.30 -5.96 5.12
CA LYS A 474 16.28 -5.27 6.41
C LYS A 474 14.95 -4.54 6.64
N ILE A 475 14.44 -3.83 5.64
CA ILE A 475 13.32 -2.90 5.83
C ILE A 475 12.02 -3.60 6.28
N PHE A 476 11.68 -4.77 5.71
CA PHE A 476 10.43 -5.45 6.11
C PHE A 476 10.49 -5.97 7.54
N VAL A 477 11.64 -6.53 7.95
CA VAL A 477 11.82 -7.02 9.31
C VAL A 477 11.74 -5.88 10.30
N GLU A 478 12.45 -4.78 10.05
CA GLU A 478 12.49 -3.63 10.96
C GLU A 478 11.14 -2.92 11.10
N LEU A 479 10.35 -2.87 10.03
CA LEU A 479 9.01 -2.29 10.08
C LEU A 479 8.00 -3.24 10.76
N LEU A 480 7.95 -4.51 10.36
CA LEU A 480 6.94 -5.47 10.86
C LEU A 480 7.21 -5.93 12.29
N ARG A 481 8.46 -5.89 12.77
CA ARG A 481 8.74 -6.19 14.18
C ARG A 481 8.28 -5.09 15.15
N ARG A 482 7.98 -3.89 14.65
CA ARG A 482 7.63 -2.71 15.47
C ARG A 482 6.18 -2.28 15.33
N TYR A 483 5.57 -2.48 14.16
CA TYR A 483 4.27 -1.90 13.85
C TYR A 483 3.32 -2.88 13.17
N ASP A 484 2.04 -2.77 13.54
CA ASP A 484 0.93 -3.38 12.81
C ASP A 484 0.43 -2.44 11.71
N PHE A 485 0.90 -2.64 10.48
CA PHE A 485 0.41 -1.89 9.32
C PHE A 485 -0.98 -2.37 8.87
N SER A 486 -1.73 -1.47 8.26
CA SER A 486 -3.08 -1.67 7.72
C SER A 486 -3.29 -0.84 6.47
N ILE A 487 -4.33 -1.10 5.70
CA ILE A 487 -4.60 -0.34 4.50
C ILE A 487 -5.67 0.69 4.80
N ALA A 488 -5.31 1.95 4.58
CA ALA A 488 -6.16 3.11 4.77
C ALA A 488 -7.47 3.07 3.98
N LYS A 489 -7.33 2.70 2.71
CA LYS A 489 -8.33 2.77 1.66
C LYS A 489 -8.28 1.45 0.90
N PRO A 490 -8.78 0.34 1.48
CA PRO A 490 -8.67 -0.99 0.88
C PRO A 490 -9.35 -1.11 -0.49
N GLU A 491 -10.33 -0.26 -0.79
CA GLU A 491 -10.99 -0.16 -2.09
C GLU A 491 -10.09 0.45 -3.18
N LYS A 492 -9.13 1.28 -2.78
CA LYS A 492 -8.17 1.92 -3.68
C LYS A 492 -6.80 2.03 -2.99
N PRO A 493 -6.15 0.88 -2.75
CA PRO A 493 -4.94 0.84 -1.94
C PRO A 493 -3.76 1.43 -2.69
N LEU A 494 -3.84 1.51 -4.03
CA LEU A 494 -2.75 1.90 -4.90
C LEU A 494 -3.25 2.70 -6.12
N ASP A 495 -2.62 3.84 -6.42
CA ASP A 495 -2.68 4.51 -7.73
C ASP A 495 -1.49 4.08 -8.58
N ILE A 496 -1.74 3.51 -9.77
CA ILE A 496 -0.71 3.00 -10.68
C ILE A 496 -0.66 3.83 -11.96
N PHE A 497 0.53 4.26 -12.36
CA PHE A 497 0.80 4.75 -13.71
C PHE A 497 2.02 4.02 -14.30
N ASN A 498 1.79 3.10 -15.25
CA ASN A 498 2.87 2.32 -15.89
C ASN A 498 3.48 3.05 -17.10
N ALA A 499 4.23 4.12 -16.86
CA ALA A 499 5.06 4.74 -17.91
C ALA A 499 6.56 4.66 -17.57
N LEU A 500 6.96 3.57 -16.89
CA LEU A 500 8.09 3.44 -15.95
C LEU A 500 7.86 4.18 -14.63
N GLU A 501 7.16 3.46 -13.73
CA GLU A 501 7.18 3.62 -12.28
C GLU A 501 6.64 4.92 -11.69
N THR A 502 5.33 4.96 -11.41
CA THR A 502 4.82 5.72 -10.27
C THR A 502 3.64 5.00 -9.64
N TYR A 503 3.79 4.69 -8.36
CA TYR A 503 2.82 3.96 -7.55
C TYR A 503 2.56 4.76 -6.27
N ARG A 504 1.30 5.09 -5.94
CA ARG A 504 0.95 5.68 -4.63
C ARG A 504 0.18 4.67 -3.80
N VAL A 505 0.75 4.15 -2.72
CA VAL A 505 0.07 3.20 -1.82
C VAL A 505 -0.38 3.97 -0.57
N ASN A 506 -1.69 3.99 -0.32
CA ASN A 506 -2.25 4.57 0.89
C ASN A 506 -2.27 3.49 1.99
N LEU A 507 -1.26 3.47 2.85
CA LEU A 507 -1.23 2.61 4.04
C LEU A 507 -1.55 3.44 5.29
N MET A 508 -2.11 2.76 6.27
CA MET A 508 -2.25 3.22 7.66
C MET A 508 -1.64 2.16 8.57
N ALA A 509 -1.66 2.35 9.87
CA ALA A 509 -1.49 1.28 10.85
C ALA A 509 -2.81 1.29 11.63
N THR A 510 -3.64 0.24 11.54
CA THR A 510 -5.00 0.25 12.13
C THR A 510 -5.73 -1.10 12.09
N SER A 511 -6.51 -1.38 13.14
CA SER A 511 -7.29 -2.61 13.34
C SER A 511 -8.66 -2.62 12.63
N THR A 512 -9.09 -3.77 12.07
CA THR A 512 -10.49 -3.99 11.58
C THR A 512 -11.47 -4.04 12.75
N LEU A 513 -12.79 -3.84 12.57
CA LEU A 513 -13.76 -3.98 13.68
C LEU A 513 -13.67 -5.35 14.37
N GLN A 514 -13.48 -6.41 13.60
CA GLN A 514 -13.25 -7.76 14.15
C GLN A 514 -11.95 -7.85 14.96
N ILE A 515 -10.88 -7.17 14.52
CA ILE A 515 -9.61 -7.10 15.24
C ILE A 515 -9.72 -6.17 16.46
N LYS A 516 -10.44 -5.05 16.36
CA LYS A 516 -10.77 -4.13 17.46
C LYS A 516 -11.50 -4.88 18.56
N LEU A 517 -12.60 -5.55 18.22
CA LEU A 517 -13.38 -6.34 19.18
C LEU A 517 -12.57 -7.48 19.81
N ARG A 518 -11.60 -8.06 19.10
CA ARG A 518 -10.68 -9.09 19.63
C ARG A 518 -9.52 -8.53 20.46
N ALA A 519 -9.18 -7.26 20.26
CA ALA A 519 -8.09 -6.57 20.96
C ALA A 519 -8.58 -5.79 22.20
N LEU A 520 -9.88 -5.50 22.30
CA LEU A 520 -10.47 -4.94 23.51
C LEU A 520 -10.21 -5.90 24.68
N LYS A 521 -9.58 -5.38 25.72
CA LYS A 521 -9.33 -6.12 26.94
C LYS A 521 -10.66 -6.38 27.62
N VAL A 522 -10.96 -7.65 27.85
CA VAL A 522 -12.20 -8.09 28.50
C VAL A 522 -11.93 -8.17 29.99
N LEU A 523 -12.70 -7.40 30.78
CA LEU A 523 -12.67 -7.43 32.24
C LEU A 523 -11.32 -7.01 32.87
N GLU A 524 -10.87 -5.77 32.58
CA GLU A 524 -9.52 -5.24 32.90
C GLU A 524 -9.33 -4.65 34.32
N GLY A 525 -10.16 -5.00 35.30
CA GLY A 525 -9.96 -4.55 36.69
C GLY A 525 -8.70 -5.17 37.30
N SER A 526 -7.77 -4.38 37.83
CA SER A 526 -6.52 -4.88 38.45
C SER A 526 -6.72 -5.75 39.71
N SER A 527 -7.96 -5.86 40.20
CA SER A 527 -8.49 -6.96 40.99
C SER A 527 -9.98 -6.68 41.21
N TYR A 528 -10.86 -7.58 40.78
CA TYR A 528 -12.28 -7.44 41.12
C TYR A 528 -12.51 -7.66 42.62
N PRO A 529 -13.51 -6.99 43.23
CA PRO A 529 -13.92 -7.29 44.59
C PRO A 529 -14.20 -8.79 44.73
N LYS A 530 -13.54 -9.44 45.70
CA LYS A 530 -13.84 -10.83 46.03
C LYS A 530 -15.24 -10.89 46.61
N THR A 531 -16.00 -11.86 46.14
CA THR A 531 -17.38 -12.05 46.56
C THR A 531 -17.50 -13.46 47.14
N ASP A 532 -18.00 -13.56 48.36
CA ASP A 532 -18.31 -14.83 48.99
C ASP A 532 -19.82 -15.06 48.92
N PHE A 533 -20.26 -15.89 47.96
CA PHE A 533 -21.68 -16.16 47.76
C PHE A 533 -22.31 -17.01 48.88
N ASP A 534 -21.51 -17.70 49.70
CA ASP A 534 -22.03 -18.48 50.83
C ASP A 534 -22.58 -17.57 51.94
N SER A 535 -22.07 -16.34 52.05
CA SER A 535 -22.50 -15.33 53.02
C SER A 535 -23.48 -14.29 52.44
N PHE A 536 -24.01 -14.51 51.23
CA PHE A 536 -24.95 -13.58 50.63
C PHE A 536 -26.31 -13.52 51.35
N PRO A 537 -27.03 -12.39 51.27
CA PRO A 537 -28.36 -12.24 51.85
C PRO A 537 -29.34 -13.34 51.43
N GLU A 538 -30.40 -13.53 52.20
CA GLU A 538 -31.41 -14.57 51.91
C GLU A 538 -32.37 -14.17 50.78
N THR A 539 -32.54 -12.86 50.55
CA THR A 539 -33.41 -12.35 49.48
C THR A 539 -32.60 -11.66 48.38
N PRO A 540 -33.02 -11.77 47.11
CA PRO A 540 -32.35 -11.10 46.01
C PRO A 540 -32.45 -9.57 46.10
N GLN A 541 -33.47 -9.02 46.77
CA GLN A 541 -33.59 -7.58 47.02
C GLN A 541 -32.48 -7.07 47.94
N GLN A 542 -32.24 -7.74 49.06
CA GLN A 542 -31.15 -7.40 49.98
C GLN A 542 -29.78 -7.60 49.31
N ALA A 543 -29.63 -8.66 48.52
CA ALA A 543 -28.40 -8.89 47.75
C ALA A 543 -28.17 -7.80 46.69
N PHE A 544 -29.24 -7.30 46.05
CA PHE A 544 -29.18 -6.19 45.10
C PHE A 544 -28.80 -4.89 45.80
N GLU A 545 -29.40 -4.58 46.94
CA GLU A 545 -29.10 -3.36 47.73
C GLU A 545 -27.63 -3.34 48.17
N LEU A 546 -27.13 -4.43 48.75
CA LEU A 546 -25.71 -4.59 49.08
C LEU A 546 -24.81 -4.29 47.87
N TRP A 547 -25.14 -4.85 46.72
CA TRP A 547 -24.36 -4.69 45.50
C TRP A 547 -24.48 -3.30 44.86
N LEU A 548 -25.63 -2.65 45.01
CA LEU A 548 -25.85 -1.28 44.57
C LEU A 548 -25.05 -0.29 45.42
N ASP A 549 -25.05 -0.47 46.75
CA ASP A 549 -24.24 0.34 47.66
C ASP A 549 -22.76 0.20 47.33
N GLU A 550 -22.27 -1.02 47.13
CA GLU A 550 -20.89 -1.24 46.70
C GLU A 550 -20.59 -0.60 45.33
N ALA A 551 -21.54 -0.58 44.40
CA ALA A 551 -21.39 0.10 43.12
C ALA A 551 -21.32 1.63 43.28
N ILE A 552 -22.11 2.20 44.19
CA ILE A 552 -22.07 3.63 44.54
C ILE A 552 -20.74 3.99 45.20
N ASP A 553 -20.30 3.20 46.19
CA ASP A 553 -19.04 3.40 46.91
C ASP A 553 -17.82 3.30 45.99
N ASN A 554 -17.89 2.45 44.97
CA ASN A 554 -16.87 2.34 43.93
C ASN A 554 -17.06 3.35 42.79
N GLU A 555 -17.96 4.33 42.93
CA GLU A 555 -18.24 5.38 41.94
C GLU A 555 -18.51 4.82 40.54
N VAL A 556 -19.33 3.77 40.45
CA VAL A 556 -19.86 3.30 39.17
C VAL A 556 -20.78 4.39 38.62
N PRO A 557 -20.58 4.86 37.37
CA PRO A 557 -21.49 5.83 36.76
C PRO A 557 -22.89 5.25 36.59
N GLU A 558 -23.91 6.02 36.97
CA GLU A 558 -25.33 5.67 36.82
C GLU A 558 -25.66 4.23 37.29
N PRO A 559 -25.34 3.84 38.53
CA PRO A 559 -25.42 2.44 38.95
C PRO A 559 -26.86 1.90 38.98
N HIS A 560 -27.84 2.80 38.97
CA HIS A 560 -29.27 2.54 38.89
C HIS A 560 -29.81 2.48 37.44
N ALA A 561 -28.97 2.64 36.42
CA ALA A 561 -29.35 2.42 35.03
C ALA A 561 -29.52 0.92 34.75
N VAL A 562 -30.62 0.56 34.10
CA VAL A 562 -31.03 -0.82 33.90
C VAL A 562 -31.51 -1.06 32.47
N THR A 563 -31.08 -2.15 31.85
CA THR A 563 -31.62 -2.54 30.54
C THR A 563 -32.92 -3.31 30.72
N LEU A 564 -34.04 -2.73 30.28
CA LEU A 564 -35.33 -3.41 30.18
C LEU A 564 -35.43 -4.12 28.84
N SER A 565 -35.61 -5.44 28.90
CA SER A 565 -35.90 -6.29 27.74
C SER A 565 -37.35 -6.77 27.79
N THR A 566 -38.04 -6.64 26.66
CA THR A 566 -39.46 -6.97 26.44
C THR A 566 -39.59 -7.69 25.10
N THR A 567 -40.78 -8.19 24.76
CA THR A 567 -41.05 -8.77 23.44
C THR A 567 -42.18 -8.00 22.75
N ASP A 568 -42.07 -7.85 21.43
CA ASP A 568 -43.17 -7.33 20.61
C ASP A 568 -44.24 -8.40 20.32
N GLU A 569 -45.28 -7.98 19.60
CA GLU A 569 -46.44 -8.83 19.26
C GLU A 569 -46.03 -10.03 18.38
N ASP A 570 -44.92 -9.94 17.65
CA ASP A 570 -44.33 -11.03 16.86
C ASP A 570 -43.39 -11.94 17.68
N GLY A 571 -43.24 -11.65 19.00
CA GLY A 571 -42.34 -12.35 19.89
C GLY A 571 -40.86 -11.97 19.71
N ARG A 572 -40.55 -10.88 19.00
CA ARG A 572 -39.17 -10.42 18.83
C ARG A 572 -38.70 -9.68 20.07
N PRO A 573 -37.50 -10.02 20.61
CA PRO A 573 -36.96 -9.32 21.76
C PRO A 573 -36.54 -7.90 21.37
N ASP A 574 -36.82 -6.97 22.26
CA ASP A 574 -36.43 -5.57 22.14
C ASP A 574 -35.88 -5.11 23.50
N ALA A 575 -34.87 -4.23 23.53
CA ALA A 575 -34.19 -3.83 24.77
C ALA A 575 -33.82 -2.34 24.78
N ARG A 576 -33.91 -1.68 25.95
CA ARG A 576 -33.42 -0.30 26.13
C ARG A 576 -33.02 -0.01 27.57
N VAL A 577 -32.13 0.95 27.77
CA VAL A 577 -31.76 1.43 29.11
C VAL A 577 -32.87 2.34 29.67
N LEU A 578 -33.21 2.12 30.94
CA LEU A 578 -34.12 2.88 31.77
C LEU A 578 -33.46 3.16 33.12
N ILE A 579 -34.13 3.97 33.95
CA ILE A 579 -33.68 4.35 35.29
C ILE A 579 -34.54 3.58 36.29
N LEU A 580 -33.89 2.81 37.16
CA LEU A 580 -34.54 2.17 38.30
C LEU A 580 -35.05 3.25 39.28
N LYS A 581 -36.27 3.09 39.74
CA LYS A 581 -36.99 4.07 40.58
C LYS A 581 -37.07 3.65 42.04
N ASN A 582 -37.23 2.35 42.28
CA ASN A 582 -37.38 1.78 43.60
C ASN A 582 -37.11 0.27 43.55
N VAL A 583 -36.84 -0.32 44.70
CA VAL A 583 -36.91 -1.77 44.93
C VAL A 583 -37.67 -1.98 46.23
N ASP A 584 -38.79 -2.71 46.18
CA ASP A 584 -39.54 -3.10 47.37
C ASP A 584 -40.04 -4.56 47.26
N ASP A 585 -40.92 -5.01 48.16
CA ASP A 585 -41.47 -6.36 48.17
C ASP A 585 -42.22 -6.74 46.87
N ARG A 586 -42.69 -5.75 46.10
CA ARG A 586 -43.32 -5.93 44.78
C ARG A 586 -42.30 -6.08 43.66
N GLY A 587 -41.04 -5.73 43.91
CA GLY A 587 -39.90 -5.94 43.03
C GLY A 587 -39.24 -4.64 42.54
N TRP A 588 -38.70 -4.66 41.33
CA TRP A 588 -37.88 -3.57 40.78
C TRP A 588 -38.75 -2.61 39.97
N HIS A 589 -38.76 -1.34 40.36
CA HIS A 589 -39.67 -0.35 39.78
C HIS A 589 -38.99 0.47 38.70
N PHE A 590 -39.63 0.64 37.55
CA PHE A 590 -39.21 1.58 36.52
C PHE A 590 -40.43 2.31 35.98
N ALA A 591 -40.20 3.42 35.28
CA ALA A 591 -41.28 4.19 34.70
C ALA A 591 -41.10 4.41 33.20
N CYS A 592 -42.21 4.36 32.46
CA CYS A 592 -42.25 4.72 31.05
C CYS A 592 -43.66 5.20 30.66
N LYS A 593 -43.79 5.79 29.46
CA LYS A 593 -45.12 6.07 28.93
C LYS A 593 -45.81 4.77 28.50
N ALA A 594 -47.10 4.64 28.79
CA ALA A 594 -47.95 3.54 28.35
C ALA A 594 -47.99 3.41 26.81
N ASP A 595 -47.93 4.54 26.10
CA ASP A 595 -47.90 4.60 24.63
C ASP A 595 -46.48 4.47 24.04
N SER A 596 -45.45 4.24 24.86
CA SER A 596 -44.11 3.95 24.33
C SER A 596 -44.06 2.52 23.76
N PRO A 597 -43.08 2.19 22.89
CA PRO A 597 -42.89 0.81 22.42
C PRO A 597 -42.86 -0.19 23.58
N LYS A 598 -42.13 0.11 24.68
CA LYS A 598 -42.11 -0.76 25.87
C LYS A 598 -43.45 -0.84 26.59
N GLY A 599 -44.17 0.27 26.71
CA GLY A 599 -45.49 0.28 27.35
C GLY A 599 -46.49 -0.62 26.61
N ARG A 600 -46.52 -0.52 25.28
CA ARG A 600 -47.34 -1.40 24.42
C ARG A 600 -46.91 -2.87 24.53
N GLN A 601 -45.60 -3.13 24.47
CA GLN A 601 -45.04 -4.47 24.59
C GLN A 601 -45.38 -5.11 25.94
N ILE A 602 -45.24 -4.40 27.06
CA ILE A 602 -45.61 -4.90 28.40
C ILE A 602 -47.11 -5.17 28.51
N SER A 603 -47.94 -4.31 27.90
CA SER A 603 -49.38 -4.50 27.89
C SER A 603 -49.81 -5.74 27.10
N ALA A 604 -49.06 -6.11 26.05
CA ALA A 604 -49.31 -7.31 25.25
C ALA A 604 -48.70 -8.57 25.88
N ASN A 605 -47.48 -8.45 26.38
CA ASN A 605 -46.72 -9.51 27.06
C ASN A 605 -45.94 -8.92 28.25
N ASN A 606 -46.39 -9.24 29.46
CA ASN A 606 -45.83 -8.70 30.69
C ASN A 606 -44.60 -9.45 31.22
N PHE A 607 -44.12 -10.49 30.52
CA PHE A 607 -42.84 -11.12 30.82
C PHE A 607 -41.68 -10.23 30.38
N VAL A 608 -40.86 -9.80 31.33
CA VAL A 608 -39.73 -8.89 31.09
C VAL A 608 -38.45 -9.42 31.72
N ALA A 609 -37.32 -8.87 31.27
CA ALA A 609 -36.04 -9.05 31.94
C ALA A 609 -35.39 -7.69 32.22
N LEU A 610 -34.72 -7.58 33.38
CA LEU A 610 -33.89 -6.44 33.75
C LEU A 610 -32.44 -6.89 33.86
N THR A 611 -31.53 -6.14 33.25
CA THR A 611 -30.07 -6.40 33.31
C THR A 611 -29.33 -5.16 33.78
N PHE A 612 -28.56 -5.30 34.86
CA PHE A 612 -27.59 -4.34 35.37
C PHE A 612 -26.19 -4.84 35.03
N TYR A 613 -25.32 -3.95 34.55
CA TYR A 613 -23.92 -4.28 34.28
C TYR A 613 -23.01 -3.15 34.74
N TRP A 614 -22.16 -3.45 35.73
CA TRP A 614 -21.24 -2.50 36.34
C TRP A 614 -19.79 -2.90 36.00
N PRO A 615 -19.26 -2.45 34.85
CA PRO A 615 -17.97 -2.91 34.33
C PRO A 615 -16.79 -2.58 35.26
N LYS A 616 -16.86 -1.48 36.02
CA LYS A 616 -15.79 -1.01 36.93
C LYS A 616 -15.50 -2.02 38.04
N ILE A 617 -16.53 -2.70 38.55
CA ILE A 617 -16.43 -3.72 39.61
C ILE A 617 -16.70 -5.14 39.08
N GLY A 618 -16.90 -5.28 37.77
CA GLY A 618 -17.06 -6.58 37.11
C GLY A 618 -18.28 -7.35 37.59
N ARG A 619 -19.41 -6.68 37.79
CA ARG A 619 -20.64 -7.31 38.26
C ARG A 619 -21.77 -7.18 37.26
N GLN A 620 -22.61 -8.20 37.23
CA GLN A 620 -23.85 -8.21 36.46
C GLN A 620 -24.97 -8.81 37.29
N ILE A 621 -26.15 -8.20 37.22
CA ILE A 621 -27.37 -8.75 37.80
C ILE A 621 -28.38 -8.91 36.67
N ARG A 622 -28.97 -10.10 36.54
CA ARG A 622 -30.03 -10.37 35.57
C ARG A 622 -31.23 -10.97 36.27
N LEU A 623 -32.38 -10.33 36.16
CA LEU A 623 -33.65 -10.90 36.62
C LEU A 623 -34.64 -11.06 35.49
N ARG A 624 -35.50 -12.06 35.63
CA ARG A 624 -36.68 -12.27 34.80
C ARG A 624 -37.90 -12.21 35.70
N GLY A 625 -39.03 -11.78 35.15
CA GLY A 625 -40.23 -11.62 35.96
C GLY A 625 -41.41 -11.03 35.21
N ILE A 626 -42.45 -10.72 35.97
CA ILE A 626 -43.70 -10.14 35.47
C ILE A 626 -43.74 -8.65 35.84
N ALA A 627 -43.88 -7.78 34.84
CA ALA A 627 -44.10 -6.35 35.04
C ALA A 627 -45.58 -6.04 35.30
N THR A 628 -45.88 -5.41 36.43
CA THR A 628 -47.24 -5.00 36.81
C THR A 628 -47.29 -3.48 36.98
N ALA A 629 -48.27 -2.82 36.34
CA ALA A 629 -48.48 -1.39 36.52
C ALA A 629 -48.93 -1.08 37.96
N LEU A 630 -48.32 -0.06 38.57
CA LEU A 630 -48.70 0.42 39.89
C LEU A 630 -50.03 1.21 39.84
N PRO A 631 -50.70 1.38 40.99
CA PRO A 631 -51.87 2.25 41.11
C PRO A 631 -51.64 3.65 40.54
N LYS A 632 -52.71 4.26 40.00
CA LYS A 632 -52.64 5.56 39.31
C LYS A 632 -52.12 6.69 40.19
N ASN A 633 -52.40 6.65 41.49
CA ASN A 633 -51.88 7.62 42.46
C ASN A 633 -50.36 7.52 42.58
N GLU A 634 -49.79 6.32 42.71
CA GLU A 634 -48.33 6.13 42.76
C GLU A 634 -47.66 6.56 41.45
N CYS A 635 -48.29 6.31 40.30
CA CYS A 635 -47.80 6.78 39.00
C CYS A 635 -47.83 8.32 38.88
N HIS A 636 -48.88 8.95 39.42
CA HIS A 636 -49.02 10.39 39.47
C HIS A 636 -47.95 11.01 40.38
N ASP A 637 -47.70 10.43 41.54
CA ASP A 637 -46.74 10.94 42.52
C ASP A 637 -45.30 10.87 41.97
N ASP A 638 -44.91 9.77 41.30
CA ASP A 638 -43.60 9.68 40.62
C ASP A 638 -43.49 10.72 39.50
N PHE A 639 -44.55 10.94 38.71
CA PHE A 639 -44.56 11.97 37.67
C PHE A 639 -44.45 13.38 38.27
N ALA A 640 -45.17 13.65 39.36
CA ALA A 640 -45.20 14.93 40.05
C ALA A 640 -43.83 15.29 40.66
N ALA A 641 -43.06 14.30 41.11
CA ALA A 641 -41.71 14.47 41.65
C ALA A 641 -40.65 14.84 40.59
N ARG A 642 -40.96 14.73 39.28
CA ARG A 642 -40.01 15.06 38.20
C ARG A 642 -39.76 16.57 38.09
N SER A 643 -38.55 16.95 37.65
CA SER A 643 -38.25 18.34 37.31
C SER A 643 -39.14 18.86 36.17
N ALA A 644 -39.33 20.18 36.08
CA ALA A 644 -40.10 20.84 35.02
C ALA A 644 -39.71 20.34 33.61
N MET A 645 -38.41 20.36 33.32
CA MET A 645 -37.85 19.85 32.06
C MET A 645 -38.17 18.37 31.83
N ALA A 646 -38.10 17.54 32.87
CA ALA A 646 -38.35 16.11 32.79
C ALA A 646 -39.84 15.76 32.64
N LYS A 647 -40.75 16.61 33.13
CA LYS A 647 -42.20 16.54 32.88
C LYS A 647 -42.51 16.91 31.44
N VAL A 648 -42.05 18.07 30.98
CA VAL A 648 -42.27 18.55 29.60
C VAL A 648 -41.78 17.51 28.60
N THR A 649 -40.53 17.06 28.75
CA THR A 649 -39.93 16.07 27.83
C THR A 649 -40.69 14.75 27.83
N ALA A 650 -41.16 14.29 28.99
CA ALA A 650 -41.92 13.05 29.08
C ALA A 650 -43.27 13.14 28.36
N VAL A 651 -43.92 14.30 28.34
CA VAL A 651 -45.21 14.50 27.66
C VAL A 651 -45.04 14.76 26.16
N THR A 652 -44.05 15.57 25.77
CA THR A 652 -43.87 15.99 24.37
C THR A 652 -43.11 14.98 23.53
N SER A 653 -42.46 13.98 24.14
CA SER A 653 -41.67 12.99 23.42
C SER A 653 -42.55 11.95 22.71
N LYS A 654 -42.33 11.83 21.39
CA LYS A 654 -42.83 10.76 20.51
C LYS A 654 -41.76 9.67 20.39
N GLN A 655 -41.57 8.91 21.47
CA GLN A 655 -40.42 8.02 21.61
C GLN A 655 -40.38 6.94 20.52
N SER A 656 -39.27 6.90 19.78
CA SER A 656 -38.99 5.93 18.70
C SER A 656 -39.93 6.01 17.49
N GLU A 657 -40.64 7.13 17.31
CA GLU A 657 -41.35 7.43 16.06
C GLU A 657 -40.40 8.09 15.03
N PRO A 658 -40.62 7.90 13.72
CA PRO A 658 -39.84 8.57 12.69
C PRO A 658 -39.88 10.10 12.83
N MET A 659 -38.70 10.72 12.94
CA MET A 659 -38.56 12.17 13.02
C MET A 659 -38.36 12.75 11.62
N ASN A 660 -39.39 13.41 11.09
CA ASN A 660 -39.36 13.99 9.75
C ASN A 660 -38.81 15.43 9.73
N ASP A 661 -38.87 16.14 10.87
CA ASP A 661 -38.33 17.48 11.05
C ASP A 661 -37.43 17.51 12.32
N PRO A 662 -36.10 17.66 12.18
CA PRO A 662 -35.15 17.70 13.29
C PRO A 662 -35.43 18.81 14.32
N ASP A 663 -36.10 19.89 13.93
CA ASP A 663 -36.41 21.01 14.80
C ASP A 663 -37.75 20.86 15.55
N GLU A 664 -38.59 19.90 15.17
CA GLU A 664 -39.90 19.66 15.80
C GLU A 664 -39.76 19.35 17.30
N ALA A 665 -38.79 18.51 17.67
CA ALA A 665 -38.56 18.13 19.07
C ALA A 665 -38.15 19.34 19.92
N ASN A 666 -37.23 20.16 19.43
CA ASN A 666 -36.75 21.36 20.13
C ASN A 666 -37.85 22.41 20.27
N ARG A 667 -38.69 22.59 19.23
CA ARG A 667 -39.85 23.50 19.31
C ARG A 667 -40.88 23.01 20.32
N SER A 668 -41.19 21.71 20.32
CA SER A 668 -42.17 21.10 21.24
C SER A 668 -41.74 21.23 22.71
N VAL A 669 -40.45 21.01 23.02
CA VAL A 669 -39.91 21.18 24.38
C VAL A 669 -39.92 22.65 24.80
N ARG A 670 -39.48 23.58 23.93
CA ARG A 670 -39.48 25.02 24.22
C ARG A 670 -40.90 25.55 24.46
N GLU A 671 -41.86 25.10 23.67
CA GLU A 671 -43.26 25.48 23.83
C GLU A 671 -43.84 24.94 25.14
N GLY A 672 -43.53 23.68 25.49
CA GLY A 672 -43.95 23.08 26.76
C GLY A 672 -43.39 23.80 27.99
N LEU A 673 -42.11 24.19 27.96
CA LEU A 673 -41.49 24.97 29.05
C LEU A 673 -42.09 26.37 29.18
N ARG A 674 -42.32 27.08 28.06
CA ARG A 674 -42.97 28.41 28.06
C ARG A 674 -44.38 28.36 28.66
N ARG A 675 -45.15 27.30 28.39
CA ARG A 675 -46.49 27.12 28.97
C ARG A 675 -46.42 26.92 30.49
N GLN A 676 -45.39 26.23 30.98
CA GLN A 676 -45.17 25.99 32.40
C GLN A 676 -44.70 27.26 33.15
N GLU A 677 -43.79 28.05 32.55
CA GLU A 677 -43.29 29.31 33.15
C GLU A 677 -44.37 30.39 33.26
N ASN A 678 -45.35 30.40 32.36
CA ASN A 678 -46.44 31.38 32.34
C ASN A 678 -47.64 31.02 33.24
N GLY A 679 -47.48 30.06 34.17
CA GLY A 679 -48.54 29.65 35.10
C GLY A 679 -49.67 28.85 34.48
N GLY A 680 -49.40 28.13 33.38
CA GLY A 680 -50.36 27.22 32.75
C GLY A 680 -50.77 26.04 33.64
N GLU A 681 -51.88 25.36 33.29
CA GLU A 681 -52.39 24.18 33.99
C GLU A 681 -51.31 23.11 34.24
N GLU A 682 -51.47 22.37 35.35
CA GLU A 682 -50.56 21.29 35.72
C GLU A 682 -50.41 20.29 34.56
N ILE A 683 -49.16 20.03 34.15
CA ILE A 683 -48.86 19.15 33.01
C ILE A 683 -49.42 17.76 33.34
N SER A 684 -50.44 17.32 32.58
CA SER A 684 -51.01 15.98 32.70
C SER A 684 -49.90 14.92 32.61
N SER A 685 -50.00 13.84 33.41
CA SER A 685 -49.02 12.76 33.39
C SER A 685 -48.88 12.06 32.04
N GLY A 686 -49.76 12.33 31.07
CA GLY A 686 -49.51 11.99 29.66
C GLY A 686 -49.32 10.51 29.40
N GLY A 687 -49.96 9.65 30.20
CA GLY A 687 -49.79 8.19 30.14
C GLY A 687 -48.54 7.67 30.84
N TRP A 688 -47.94 8.43 31.76
CA TRP A 688 -46.85 7.96 32.62
C TRP A 688 -47.30 6.82 33.52
N VAL A 689 -46.57 5.71 33.48
CA VAL A 689 -46.86 4.51 34.29
C VAL A 689 -45.57 4.04 34.94
N VAL A 690 -45.67 3.76 36.24
CA VAL A 690 -44.64 3.06 37.01
C VAL A 690 -45.01 1.57 37.00
N TYR A 691 -44.06 0.72 36.65
CA TYR A 691 -44.19 -0.73 36.67
C TYR A 691 -43.31 -1.31 37.76
N ALA A 692 -43.82 -2.32 38.47
CA ALA A 692 -43.04 -3.18 39.37
C ALA A 692 -42.78 -4.53 38.69
N VAL A 693 -41.51 -4.93 38.59
CA VAL A 693 -41.11 -6.24 38.09
C VAL A 693 -40.94 -7.19 39.25
N LYS A 694 -41.90 -8.10 39.42
CA LYS A 694 -41.79 -9.21 40.39
C LYS A 694 -40.98 -10.34 39.75
N PRO A 695 -39.77 -10.65 40.24
CA PRO A 695 -38.95 -11.68 39.62
C PRO A 695 -39.41 -13.09 39.97
N ASP A 696 -39.21 -14.02 39.03
CA ASP A 696 -39.24 -15.47 39.27
C ASP A 696 -37.82 -16.01 39.51
N MET A 697 -36.82 -15.36 38.92
CA MET A 697 -35.40 -15.63 39.13
C MET A 697 -34.55 -14.37 39.08
N VAL A 698 -33.48 -14.36 39.89
CA VAL A 698 -32.46 -13.31 39.92
C VAL A 698 -31.08 -13.95 39.95
N GLU A 699 -30.27 -13.65 38.95
CA GLU A 699 -28.91 -14.15 38.82
C GLU A 699 -27.89 -13.04 39.09
N PHE A 700 -26.96 -13.33 39.98
CA PHE A 700 -25.81 -12.50 40.32
C PHE A 700 -24.56 -13.11 39.71
N TRP A 701 -23.79 -12.30 38.95
CA TRP A 701 -22.57 -12.72 38.29
C TRP A 701 -21.41 -11.81 38.71
N GLN A 702 -20.31 -12.41 39.15
CA GLN A 702 -19.08 -11.74 39.57
C GLN A 702 -17.94 -12.16 38.64
N ALA A 703 -17.29 -11.16 38.04
CA ALA A 703 -16.08 -11.35 37.26
C ALA A 703 -14.92 -11.82 38.13
N SER A 704 -14.05 -12.63 37.55
CA SER A 704 -12.81 -13.12 38.15
C SER A 704 -11.68 -12.96 37.14
N SER A 705 -10.49 -12.61 37.61
CA SER A 705 -9.31 -12.36 36.76
C SER A 705 -8.77 -13.64 36.12
N ASP A 706 -9.04 -14.81 36.69
CA ASP A 706 -8.70 -16.14 36.14
C ASP A 706 -9.74 -16.69 35.16
N ARG A 707 -10.79 -15.91 34.87
CA ARG A 707 -11.96 -16.26 34.02
C ARG A 707 -12.86 -17.36 34.59
N LEU A 708 -12.67 -17.78 35.83
CA LEU A 708 -13.61 -18.63 36.56
C LEU A 708 -14.62 -17.74 37.27
N HIS A 709 -15.54 -17.18 36.49
CA HIS A 709 -16.55 -16.27 37.01
C HIS A 709 -17.48 -16.98 38.00
N GLN A 710 -17.93 -16.29 39.02
CA GLN A 710 -18.82 -16.88 40.02
C GLN A 710 -20.26 -16.42 39.77
N ARG A 711 -21.21 -17.33 39.96
CA ARG A 711 -22.63 -17.09 39.67
C ARG A 711 -23.50 -17.66 40.77
N LEU A 712 -24.46 -16.86 41.23
CA LEU A 712 -25.46 -17.26 42.21
C LEU A 712 -26.86 -16.99 41.64
N LEU A 713 -27.70 -18.02 41.64
CA LEU A 713 -29.09 -17.95 41.22
C LEU A 713 -30.01 -17.93 42.44
N TYR A 714 -30.84 -16.90 42.54
CA TYR A 714 -32.04 -16.90 43.36
C TYR A 714 -33.23 -17.33 42.52
N PHE A 715 -34.01 -18.27 43.04
CA PHE A 715 -35.26 -18.70 42.42
C PHE A 715 -36.31 -19.06 43.46
N GLN A 716 -37.58 -18.96 43.08
CA GLN A 716 -38.71 -19.46 43.87
C GLN A 716 -39.26 -20.72 43.20
N GLY A 717 -39.56 -21.75 43.99
CA GLY A 717 -40.22 -22.95 43.49
C GLY A 717 -41.69 -22.67 43.15
N GLU A 718 -42.29 -23.47 42.27
CA GLU A 718 -43.68 -23.28 41.78
C GLU A 718 -44.74 -23.24 42.91
N PHE A 719 -44.40 -23.72 44.12
CA PHE A 719 -45.26 -23.76 45.30
C PHE A 719 -44.59 -23.22 46.58
N ASP A 720 -43.41 -22.58 46.47
CA ASP A 720 -42.59 -22.17 47.60
C ASP A 720 -42.46 -20.64 47.62
N SER A 721 -42.85 -20.00 48.74
CA SER A 721 -42.74 -18.55 48.89
C SER A 721 -41.35 -18.08 49.31
N GLU A 722 -40.48 -19.01 49.75
CA GLU A 722 -39.12 -18.70 50.16
C GLU A 722 -38.15 -18.71 48.97
N TRP A 723 -37.19 -17.79 48.99
CA TRP A 723 -36.11 -17.74 48.02
C TRP A 723 -35.10 -18.85 48.30
N LYS A 724 -34.70 -19.57 47.25
CA LYS A 724 -33.59 -20.53 47.29
C LYS A 724 -32.40 -19.98 46.52
N LYS A 725 -31.21 -20.33 47.00
CA LYS A 725 -29.91 -19.97 46.42
C LYS A 725 -29.24 -21.20 45.84
N GLU A 726 -28.76 -21.11 44.60
CA GLU A 726 -27.97 -22.16 43.95
C GLU A 726 -26.77 -21.54 43.23
N ALA A 727 -25.57 -22.08 43.49
CA ALA A 727 -24.37 -21.70 42.76
C ALA A 727 -24.43 -22.29 41.34
N LEU A 728 -24.22 -21.46 40.32
CA LEU A 728 -24.17 -21.91 38.94
C LEU A 728 -22.74 -22.16 38.49
N TRP A 729 -22.59 -22.98 37.45
CA TRP A 729 -21.30 -23.25 36.84
C TRP A 729 -20.64 -21.95 36.33
N PRO A 730 -19.32 -21.78 36.55
CA PRO A 730 -18.54 -20.63 36.08
C PRO A 730 -18.62 -20.33 34.58
#